data_AF-A0A3M4W3C4-F1
#
_entry.id   AF-A0A3M4W3C4-F1
#
_cell.length_a   1.000
_cell.length_b   1.000
_cell.length_c   1.000
_cell.angle_alpha   90.00
_cell.angle_beta   90.00
_cell.angle_gamma   90.00
#
_symmetry.space_group_name_H-M   'P 1'
#
loop_
_entity.id
_entity.type
_entity.pdbx_description
1 polymer ?
#
loop_
_entity_poly.entity_id
_entity_poly.type
_entity_poly.pdbx_seq_one_letter_code
_entity_poly.pdbx_strand_id
1 'polypeptide(L)'
;MTRSRKIFAWTGATLLLVLAVLVIVIATFDWNRIKPTLNEKVSEALHRPFAINGDLAVHWQREPESGGWRAWVPWPHFVAQDLSLGNPEWSKTPQMVTLKQVEFRLALLPLLVQEVVIPRIDLTGPEARLERLADGRANWVFDLPKSDPEAEPSRWVVDIGAIKFDKGLVSFNDQTLKTQLDVVIDMLGKPIPFGDIVGSKEVKKAQEKGTVPQDYAFGLSVKGQYHEQKVNGTGKVGGLLALKDATQPFPVQADLKIGDTQIAIAGTLTDPQNLGALDLRLKLSGTSLSHLYPLTGVALPDSPAYSTDGRLIARLHDAAGANFRYEGFNGKIGNSDIHGDLSFVASQPRPKLSGVLVSNQLLFSDLAPLIGADSNAAQKKRGGESKQPKGKVLPVEEFQTDRWRAMDADVEFTGKRIVQSPDLPFTDLYTHLLLNDGQLSLQPLRFGVAGGKLDAEIRLDGRTQPLQGRARLSARNFKLKQLFPTFEPMKTSFGELNGDADISGRGNSIAALLGTANGDLKMLVNDGAISRGLMEIAGLNVGNYVVGRLFGDKDVKINCAASDFGIKDGLATSRLFVFDTENAIIYIDGTANFKTEQLDLKINPESKGFRVFSLRSPLYVNGPFASPNAGVQSGPLLLRGAGMVLLGATVGPAAGLLALVATGDSTPNQCGPLLEQMRAGKAPKTVK
;
A
#
# COMPACT_ATOMS: atom_id res chain seq x y z
N MET A 1 47.98 82.83 -16.38
CA MET A 1 47.34 81.55 -16.75
C MET A 1 46.67 81.71 -18.11
N THR A 2 46.98 80.83 -19.06
CA THR A 2 46.38 80.80 -20.41
C THR A 2 44.85 80.64 -20.32
N ARG A 3 44.09 81.22 -21.27
CA ARG A 3 42.61 81.16 -21.31
C ARG A 3 42.06 79.73 -21.11
N SER A 4 42.76 78.73 -21.66
CA SER A 4 42.45 77.31 -21.50
C SER A 4 42.49 76.84 -20.05
N ARG A 5 43.48 77.23 -19.25
CA ARG A 5 43.58 76.86 -17.82
C ARG A 5 42.44 77.44 -16.97
N LYS A 6 41.97 78.65 -17.29
CA LYS A 6 40.79 79.23 -16.64
C LYS A 6 39.51 78.51 -17.04
N ILE A 7 39.33 78.16 -18.32
CA ILE A 7 38.18 77.39 -18.78
C ILE A 7 38.15 76.04 -18.05
N PHE A 8 39.22 75.26 -18.08
CA PHE A 8 39.29 73.98 -17.36
C PHE A 8 39.04 74.10 -15.85
N ALA A 9 39.56 75.14 -15.20
CA ALA A 9 39.32 75.38 -13.78
C ALA A 9 37.85 75.74 -13.48
N TRP A 10 37.23 76.58 -14.30
CA TRP A 10 35.81 76.93 -14.18
C TRP A 10 34.90 75.74 -14.49
N THR A 11 35.18 74.97 -15.54
CA THR A 11 34.41 73.74 -15.84
C THR A 11 34.52 72.72 -14.70
N GLY A 12 35.74 72.53 -14.15
CA GLY A 12 35.95 71.65 -13.00
C GLY A 12 35.24 72.13 -11.74
N ALA A 13 35.28 73.44 -11.45
CA ALA A 13 34.59 74.03 -10.29
C ALA A 13 33.07 73.95 -10.42
N THR A 14 32.52 74.22 -11.61
CA THR A 14 31.09 74.07 -11.88
C THR A 14 30.65 72.61 -11.74
N LEU A 15 31.43 71.67 -12.26
CA LEU A 15 31.11 70.24 -12.16
C LEU A 15 31.16 69.75 -10.70
N LEU A 16 32.14 70.20 -9.91
CA LEU A 16 32.19 69.94 -8.47
C LEU A 16 31.01 70.55 -7.72
N LEU A 17 30.61 71.78 -8.06
CA LEU A 17 29.46 72.44 -7.43
C LEU A 17 28.16 71.72 -7.76
N VAL A 18 27.95 71.32 -9.02
CA VAL A 18 26.79 70.50 -9.43
C VAL A 18 26.77 69.18 -8.66
N LEU A 19 27.92 68.53 -8.52
CA LEU A 19 28.02 67.24 -7.82
C LEU A 19 27.77 67.41 -6.31
N ALA A 20 28.27 68.49 -5.69
CA ALA A 20 28.00 68.80 -4.29
C ALA A 20 26.51 69.12 -4.05
N VAL A 21 25.88 69.90 -4.93
CA VAL A 21 24.44 70.18 -4.87
C VAL A 21 23.64 68.90 -5.04
N LEU A 22 24.00 68.04 -6.00
CA LEU A 22 23.36 66.75 -6.22
C LEU A 22 23.44 65.87 -4.97
N VAL A 23 24.61 65.78 -4.33
CA VAL A 23 24.80 65.02 -3.08
C VAL A 23 23.94 65.57 -1.95
N ILE A 24 23.89 66.90 -1.77
CA ILE A 24 23.04 67.53 -0.75
C ILE A 24 21.57 67.22 -1.02
N VAL A 25 21.10 67.39 -2.26
CA VAL A 25 19.72 67.10 -2.66
C VAL A 25 19.38 65.64 -2.36
N ILE A 26 20.23 64.68 -2.77
CA ILE A 26 20.00 63.25 -2.54
C ILE A 26 20.00 62.92 -1.04
N ALA A 27 20.87 63.55 -0.26
CA ALA A 27 20.99 63.32 1.18
C ALA A 27 19.82 63.91 1.99
N THR A 28 19.20 64.99 1.51
CA THR A 28 18.06 65.66 2.18
C THR A 28 16.71 65.39 1.51
N PHE A 29 16.66 64.55 0.48
CA PHE A 29 15.44 64.21 -0.23
C PHE A 29 14.50 63.37 0.64
N ASP A 30 13.24 63.79 0.75
CA ASP A 30 12.19 63.00 1.41
C ASP A 30 11.68 61.90 0.48
N TRP A 31 12.19 60.69 0.70
CA TRP A 31 11.86 59.51 -0.10
C TRP A 31 10.38 59.10 0.00
N ASN A 32 9.64 59.56 1.01
CA ASN A 32 8.20 59.33 1.10
C ASN A 32 7.42 59.97 -0.06
N ARG A 33 7.96 61.02 -0.69
CA ARG A 33 7.34 61.65 -1.87
C ARG A 33 7.29 60.74 -3.09
N ILE A 34 8.15 59.72 -3.15
CA ILE A 34 8.20 58.76 -4.27
C ILE A 34 7.22 57.59 -4.06
N LYS A 35 6.74 57.34 -2.83
CA LYS A 35 5.83 56.22 -2.52
C LYS A 35 4.61 56.13 -3.43
N PRO A 36 3.86 57.20 -3.74
CA PRO A 36 2.69 57.10 -4.63
C PRO A 36 3.06 56.57 -6.02
N THR A 37 4.16 57.07 -6.60
CA THR A 37 4.64 56.65 -7.92
C THR A 37 5.15 55.21 -7.91
N LEU A 38 5.86 54.80 -6.84
CA LEU A 38 6.26 53.40 -6.67
C LEU A 38 5.06 52.48 -6.50
N ASN A 39 4.10 52.86 -5.67
CA ASN A 39 2.88 52.11 -5.44
C ASN A 39 2.12 51.89 -6.76
N GLU A 40 1.93 52.95 -7.55
CA GLU A 40 1.28 52.88 -8.86
C GLU A 40 2.05 52.00 -9.85
N LYS A 41 3.37 52.21 -10.01
CA LYS A 41 4.19 51.46 -10.98
C LYS A 41 4.31 49.98 -10.64
N VAL A 42 4.47 49.65 -9.36
CA VAL A 42 4.52 48.24 -8.91
C VAL A 42 3.14 47.60 -9.03
N SER A 43 2.06 48.36 -8.74
CA SER A 43 0.70 47.84 -8.90
C SER A 43 0.36 47.54 -10.35
N GLU A 44 0.76 48.43 -11.26
CA GLU A 44 0.61 48.29 -12.72
C GLU A 44 1.42 47.08 -13.22
N ALA A 45 2.68 46.96 -12.80
CA ALA A 45 3.55 45.85 -13.21
C ALA A 45 3.06 44.48 -12.72
N LEU A 46 2.54 44.40 -11.49
CA LEU A 46 2.06 43.15 -10.90
C LEU A 46 0.58 42.87 -11.18
N HIS A 47 -0.17 43.81 -11.75
CA HIS A 47 -1.63 43.80 -11.83
C HIS A 47 -2.28 43.42 -10.48
N ARG A 48 -1.75 43.99 -9.39
CA ARG A 48 -2.18 43.76 -8.01
C ARG A 48 -2.00 45.05 -7.20
N PRO A 49 -2.91 45.40 -6.28
CA PRO A 49 -2.70 46.56 -5.41
C PRO A 49 -1.43 46.39 -4.58
N PHE A 50 -0.46 47.29 -4.71
CA PHE A 50 0.74 47.31 -3.89
C PHE A 50 0.83 48.65 -3.15
N ALA A 51 1.15 48.59 -1.87
CA ALA A 51 1.30 49.78 -1.04
C ALA A 51 2.43 49.63 -0.02
N ILE A 52 3.28 50.66 0.05
CA ILE A 52 4.13 50.96 1.20
C ILE A 52 3.35 51.90 2.12
N ASN A 53 2.79 51.35 3.21
CA ASN A 53 1.94 52.09 4.15
C ASN A 53 2.78 52.85 5.21
N GLY A 54 3.96 52.33 5.54
CA GLY A 54 4.88 52.91 6.50
C GLY A 54 5.89 53.89 5.89
N ASP A 55 6.97 54.15 6.62
CA ASP A 55 8.07 55.03 6.18
C ASP A 55 8.95 54.36 5.10
N LEU A 56 9.39 55.17 4.12
CA LEU A 56 10.40 54.79 3.13
C LEU A 56 11.62 55.69 3.32
N ALA A 57 12.73 55.11 3.76
CA ALA A 57 13.97 55.81 4.03
C ALA A 57 15.13 55.26 3.19
N VAL A 58 16.08 56.13 2.84
CA VAL A 58 17.35 55.73 2.22
C VAL A 58 18.49 56.26 3.05
N HIS A 59 19.32 55.35 3.56
CA HIS A 59 20.51 55.67 4.32
C HIS A 59 21.75 55.45 3.44
N TRP A 60 22.63 56.44 3.41
CA TRP A 60 23.87 56.37 2.65
C TRP A 60 25.00 55.97 3.59
N GLN A 61 25.55 54.77 3.39
CA GLN A 61 26.60 54.23 4.26
C GLN A 61 27.76 53.67 3.44
N ARG A 62 28.96 53.70 4.02
CA ARG A 62 30.13 53.07 3.38
C ARG A 62 30.05 51.57 3.58
N GLU A 63 30.34 50.84 2.52
CA GLU A 63 30.29 49.39 2.54
C GLU A 63 31.58 48.81 3.15
N PRO A 64 31.52 48.16 4.34
CA PRO A 64 32.71 47.67 5.04
C PRO A 64 33.49 46.62 4.25
N GLU A 65 32.80 45.83 3.41
CA GLU A 65 33.40 44.76 2.61
C GLU A 65 34.03 45.24 1.30
N SER A 66 33.79 46.50 0.93
CA SER A 66 34.38 47.08 -0.29
C SER A 66 35.79 47.59 -0.03
N GLY A 67 36.79 47.01 -0.71
CA GLY A 67 38.20 47.38 -0.58
C GLY A 67 38.64 48.50 -1.53
N GLY A 68 39.76 49.18 -1.20
CA GLY A 68 40.43 50.15 -2.07
C GLY A 68 39.65 51.46 -2.25
N TRP A 69 39.70 52.04 -3.46
CA TRP A 69 39.03 53.32 -3.76
C TRP A 69 37.49 53.20 -3.75
N ARG A 70 36.95 52.00 -3.98
CA ARG A 70 35.50 51.73 -4.03
C ARG A 70 34.84 51.92 -2.67
N ALA A 71 35.59 51.74 -1.58
CA ALA A 71 35.15 51.98 -0.20
C ALA A 71 34.70 53.43 0.08
N TRP A 72 35.14 54.37 -0.75
CA TRP A 72 34.81 55.78 -0.63
C TRP A 72 33.45 56.12 -1.23
N VAL A 73 32.86 55.24 -2.06
CA VAL A 73 31.54 55.44 -2.65
C VAL A 73 30.49 54.88 -1.69
N PRO A 74 29.64 55.71 -1.08
CA PRO A 74 28.57 55.23 -0.20
C PRO A 74 27.49 54.51 -1.01
N TRP A 75 26.93 53.46 -0.44
CA TRP A 75 25.84 52.69 -1.02
C TRP A 75 24.51 53.16 -0.42
N PRO A 76 23.43 53.20 -1.22
CA PRO A 76 22.09 53.44 -0.70
C PRO A 76 21.55 52.16 -0.04
N HIS A 77 21.15 52.28 1.22
CA HIS A 77 20.42 51.29 2.00
C HIS A 77 18.97 51.73 2.06
N PHE A 78 18.10 50.99 1.39
CA PHE A 78 16.67 51.23 1.35
C PHE A 78 15.99 50.50 2.51
N VAL A 79 15.17 51.21 3.26
CA VAL A 79 14.33 50.65 4.33
C VAL A 79 12.89 51.08 4.06
N ALA A 80 12.01 50.10 3.87
CA ALA A 80 10.58 50.31 3.69
C ALA A 80 9.81 49.60 4.80
N GLN A 81 8.83 50.26 5.42
CA GLN A 81 8.01 49.72 6.48
C GLN A 81 6.56 49.48 6.02
N ASP A 82 5.92 48.47 6.61
CA ASP A 82 4.52 48.09 6.40
C ASP A 82 4.14 48.00 4.90
N LEU A 83 4.70 46.98 4.23
CA LEU A 83 4.41 46.71 2.83
C LEU A 83 3.26 45.72 2.73
N SER A 84 2.35 45.98 1.81
CA SER A 84 1.24 45.07 1.50
C SER A 84 1.08 44.87 0.00
N LEU A 85 0.89 43.61 -0.39
CA LEU A 85 0.49 43.20 -1.73
C LEU A 85 -0.92 42.61 -1.65
N GLY A 86 -1.83 43.18 -2.42
CA GLY A 86 -3.22 42.80 -2.50
C GLY A 86 -3.41 41.49 -3.25
N ASN A 87 -4.50 40.79 -2.93
CA ASN A 87 -4.97 39.66 -3.70
C ASN A 87 -5.63 40.10 -5.03
N PRO A 88 -5.83 39.18 -5.97
CA PRO A 88 -6.75 39.41 -7.08
C PRO A 88 -8.18 39.66 -6.62
N GLU A 89 -8.97 40.35 -7.45
CA GLU A 89 -10.37 40.73 -7.15
C GLU A 89 -11.29 39.56 -6.79
N TRP A 90 -10.97 38.35 -7.24
CA TRP A 90 -11.77 37.15 -6.97
C TRP A 90 -11.54 36.56 -5.56
N SER A 91 -10.47 36.95 -4.86
CA SER A 91 -10.19 36.43 -3.51
C SER A 91 -11.04 37.16 -2.46
N LYS A 92 -11.41 36.43 -1.40
CA LYS A 92 -12.17 36.99 -0.27
C LYS A 92 -11.28 37.73 0.73
N THR A 93 -9.98 37.50 0.71
CA THR A 93 -9.02 38.15 1.60
C THR A 93 -8.35 39.29 0.84
N PRO A 94 -8.27 40.52 1.41
CA PRO A 94 -7.79 41.67 0.65
C PRO A 94 -6.28 41.64 0.39
N GLN A 95 -5.50 41.03 1.28
CA GLN A 95 -4.04 41.02 1.24
C GLN A 95 -3.50 39.60 1.04
N MET A 96 -2.67 39.46 0.00
CA MET A 96 -1.93 38.24 -0.33
C MET A 96 -0.64 38.16 0.48
N VAL A 97 0.15 39.23 0.52
CA VAL A 97 1.45 39.27 1.22
C VAL A 97 1.53 40.54 2.05
N THR A 98 2.03 40.42 3.28
CA THR A 98 2.37 41.56 4.13
C THR A 98 3.76 41.39 4.72
N LEU A 99 4.45 42.52 4.93
CA LEU A 99 5.81 42.59 5.45
C LEU A 99 5.89 43.77 6.41
N LYS A 100 6.43 43.57 7.61
CA LYS A 100 6.61 44.68 8.56
C LYS A 100 7.70 45.63 8.11
N GLN A 101 8.78 45.08 7.56
CA GLN A 101 9.91 45.86 7.07
C GLN A 101 10.66 45.07 5.98
N VAL A 102 11.16 45.80 4.98
CA VAL A 102 12.12 45.31 4.00
C VAL A 102 13.33 46.23 4.01
N GLU A 103 14.52 45.63 4.10
CA GLU A 103 15.79 46.33 3.98
C GLU A 103 16.63 45.71 2.87
N PHE A 104 17.17 46.52 1.98
CA PHE A 104 18.12 46.07 0.97
C PHE A 104 19.10 47.18 0.61
N ARG A 105 20.25 46.79 0.08
CA ARG A 105 21.29 47.72 -0.39
C ARG A 105 21.57 47.48 -1.87
N LEU A 106 21.84 48.56 -2.60
CA LEU A 106 22.08 48.51 -4.04
C LEU A 106 23.54 48.86 -4.35
N ALA A 107 24.21 48.02 -5.13
CA ALA A 107 25.55 48.32 -5.62
C ALA A 107 25.46 49.35 -6.75
N LEU A 108 26.09 50.53 -6.57
CA LEU A 108 26.00 51.61 -7.56
C LEU A 108 26.93 51.44 -8.77
N LEU A 109 28.13 50.89 -8.57
CA LEU A 109 29.11 50.77 -9.66
C LEU A 109 28.66 49.82 -10.79
N PRO A 110 28.03 48.65 -10.50
CA PRO A 110 27.51 47.76 -11.54
C PRO A 110 26.41 48.41 -12.41
N LEU A 111 25.70 49.42 -11.91
CA LEU A 111 24.69 50.15 -12.70
C LEU A 111 25.29 50.82 -13.95
N LEU A 112 26.59 51.18 -13.92
CA LEU A 112 27.29 51.76 -15.07
C LEU A 112 27.49 50.77 -16.23
N VAL A 113 27.49 49.47 -15.92
CA VAL A 113 27.53 48.37 -16.90
C VAL A 113 26.17 47.70 -17.05
N GLN A 114 25.09 48.40 -16.67
CA GLN A 114 23.70 47.93 -16.77
C GLN A 114 23.40 46.69 -15.91
N GLU A 115 24.06 46.56 -14.77
CA GLU A 115 23.84 45.46 -13.83
C GLU A 115 23.26 45.99 -12.51
N VAL A 116 22.09 45.50 -12.11
CA VAL A 116 21.43 45.82 -10.85
C VAL A 116 21.79 44.74 -9.84
N VAL A 117 22.78 45.00 -8.99
CA VAL A 117 23.24 44.03 -7.98
C VAL A 117 22.70 44.41 -6.60
N ILE A 118 21.90 43.51 -6.02
CA ILE A 118 21.35 43.60 -4.66
C ILE A 118 21.96 42.46 -3.83
N PRO A 119 23.04 42.70 -3.06
CA PRO A 119 23.75 41.61 -2.39
C PRO A 119 22.92 40.87 -1.34
N ARG A 120 21.99 41.57 -0.68
CA ARG A 120 21.11 41.00 0.33
C ARG A 120 19.81 41.77 0.48
N ILE A 121 18.73 41.05 0.72
CA ILE A 121 17.41 41.54 1.11
C ILE A 121 17.07 40.92 2.46
N ASP A 122 16.78 41.77 3.44
CA ASP A 122 16.34 41.41 4.78
C ASP A 122 14.84 41.71 4.93
N LEU A 123 14.04 40.69 5.22
CA LEU A 123 12.58 40.78 5.40
C LEU A 123 12.23 40.54 6.87
N THR A 124 11.38 41.39 7.43
CA THR A 124 10.91 41.26 8.82
C THR A 124 9.42 40.92 8.85
N GLY A 125 9.08 39.80 9.49
CA GLY A 125 7.73 39.28 9.65
C GLY A 125 6.93 39.09 8.35
N PRO A 126 7.47 38.42 7.31
CA PRO A 126 6.69 38.10 6.11
C PRO A 126 5.50 37.20 6.44
N GLU A 127 4.31 37.61 6.00
CA GLU A 127 3.11 36.78 5.97
C GLU A 127 2.61 36.63 4.53
N ALA A 128 2.32 35.40 4.11
CA ALA A 128 1.77 35.09 2.80
C ALA A 128 0.51 34.24 2.93
N ARG A 129 -0.53 34.61 2.19
CA ARG A 129 -1.78 33.86 2.08
C ARG A 129 -1.90 33.38 0.65
N LEU A 130 -1.75 32.08 0.46
CA LEU A 130 -1.79 31.40 -0.82
C LEU A 130 -3.14 30.71 -0.97
N GLU A 131 -3.88 31.05 -2.02
CA GLU A 131 -5.23 30.55 -2.26
C GLU A 131 -5.34 29.99 -3.69
N ARG A 132 -5.83 28.75 -3.82
CA ARG A 132 -6.25 28.14 -5.09
C ARG A 132 -7.70 27.68 -5.03
N LEU A 133 -8.48 28.13 -6.02
CA LEU A 133 -9.89 27.79 -6.18
C LEU A 133 -10.06 26.47 -6.94
N ALA A 134 -11.26 25.88 -6.84
CA ALA A 134 -11.60 24.63 -7.52
C ALA A 134 -11.51 24.72 -9.06
N ASP A 135 -11.62 25.93 -9.62
CA ASP A 135 -11.46 26.19 -11.07
C ASP A 135 -9.99 26.30 -11.51
N GLY A 136 -9.03 26.12 -10.59
CA GLY A 136 -7.59 26.14 -10.87
C GLY A 136 -6.94 27.53 -10.75
N ARG A 137 -7.70 28.61 -10.58
CA ARG A 137 -7.13 29.95 -10.34
C ARG A 137 -6.37 29.96 -9.02
N ALA A 138 -5.15 30.50 -9.05
CA ALA A 138 -4.30 30.63 -7.88
C ALA A 138 -3.77 32.06 -7.75
N ASN A 139 -3.75 32.60 -6.53
CA ASN A 139 -3.39 34.00 -6.31
C ASN A 139 -1.87 34.27 -6.48
N TRP A 140 -1.03 33.24 -6.40
CA TRP A 140 0.41 33.30 -6.67
C TRP A 140 0.77 33.27 -8.16
N VAL A 141 -0.22 33.16 -9.04
CA VAL A 141 -0.02 33.30 -10.48
C VAL A 141 -0.31 34.75 -10.87
N PHE A 142 0.71 35.42 -11.38
CA PHE A 142 0.64 36.82 -11.81
C PHE A 142 0.43 36.88 -13.32
N ASP A 143 -0.51 37.71 -13.75
CA ASP A 143 -0.74 38.01 -15.16
C ASP A 143 0.16 39.20 -15.53
N LEU A 144 1.44 38.90 -15.77
CA LEU A 144 2.41 39.93 -16.14
C LEU A 144 2.21 40.30 -17.62
N PRO A 145 2.41 41.59 -18.00
CA PRO A 145 2.36 41.99 -19.40
C PRO A 145 3.30 41.11 -20.22
N LYS A 146 2.78 40.41 -21.24
CA LYS A 146 3.61 39.60 -22.13
C LYS A 146 4.61 40.54 -22.81
N SER A 147 5.90 40.28 -22.63
CA SER A 147 6.95 40.96 -23.39
C SER A 147 6.70 40.69 -24.88
N ASP A 148 6.72 41.74 -25.69
CA ASP A 148 6.59 41.64 -27.14
C ASP A 148 7.67 40.68 -27.68
N PRO A 149 7.31 39.60 -28.39
CA PRO A 149 8.28 38.62 -28.91
C PRO A 149 9.35 39.24 -29.82
N GLU A 150 9.07 40.42 -30.39
CA GLU A 150 9.98 41.16 -31.27
C GLU A 150 10.81 42.24 -30.54
N ALA A 151 10.54 42.50 -29.25
CA ALA A 151 11.32 43.46 -28.48
C ALA A 151 12.69 42.89 -28.09
N GLU A 152 13.76 43.69 -28.29
CA GLU A 152 15.10 43.32 -27.82
C GLU A 152 15.07 43.05 -26.30
N PRO A 153 15.65 41.93 -25.82
CA PRO A 153 15.73 41.65 -24.40
C PRO A 153 16.45 42.82 -23.69
N SER A 154 15.93 43.21 -22.53
CA SER A 154 16.53 44.28 -21.73
C SER A 154 18.02 44.02 -21.53
N ARG A 155 18.85 45.02 -21.82
CA ARG A 155 20.29 44.96 -21.53
C ARG A 155 20.60 44.98 -20.03
N TRP A 156 19.60 45.27 -19.20
CA TRP A 156 19.75 45.26 -17.74
C TRP A 156 19.69 43.84 -17.19
N VAL A 157 20.75 43.44 -16.49
CA VAL A 157 20.81 42.18 -15.74
C VAL A 157 20.55 42.48 -14.26
N VAL A 158 19.66 41.74 -13.62
CA VAL A 158 19.37 41.88 -12.18
C VAL A 158 19.95 40.69 -11.44
N ASP A 159 20.91 40.95 -10.57
CA ASP A 159 21.46 39.96 -9.64
C ASP A 159 20.98 40.25 -8.22
N ILE A 160 20.38 39.25 -7.58
CA ILE A 160 19.93 39.32 -6.19
C ILE A 160 20.68 38.24 -5.44
N GLY A 161 21.49 38.65 -4.47
CA GLY A 161 22.17 37.74 -3.56
C GLY A 161 21.19 37.18 -2.51
N ALA A 162 21.57 37.25 -1.24
CA ALA A 162 20.87 36.54 -0.17
C ALA A 162 19.52 37.14 0.22
N ILE A 163 18.51 36.29 0.40
CA ILE A 163 17.25 36.68 1.04
C ILE A 163 17.26 36.07 2.45
N LYS A 164 17.12 36.93 3.46
CA LYS A 164 17.01 36.52 4.86
C LYS A 164 15.69 37.03 5.43
N PHE A 165 15.07 36.24 6.29
CA PHE A 165 13.96 36.68 7.12
C PHE A 165 14.07 36.11 8.53
N ASP A 166 13.39 36.73 9.48
CA ASP A 166 13.31 36.30 10.87
C ASP A 166 12.32 35.14 11.06
N LYS A 167 11.05 35.39 10.77
CA LYS A 167 9.94 34.46 10.91
C LYS A 167 8.91 34.68 9.81
N GLY A 168 8.69 33.64 9.01
CA GLY A 168 7.66 33.61 7.98
C GLY A 168 6.39 32.90 8.44
N LEU A 169 5.25 33.43 8.03
CA LEU A 169 3.94 32.79 8.18
C LEU A 169 3.34 32.57 6.79
N VAL A 170 2.96 31.35 6.47
CA VAL A 170 2.31 31.02 5.20
C VAL A 170 1.03 30.26 5.49
N SER A 171 -0.10 30.84 5.13
CA SER A 171 -1.38 30.12 5.09
C SER A 171 -1.65 29.68 3.66
N PHE A 172 -1.85 28.39 3.46
CA PHE A 172 -2.10 27.77 2.17
C PHE A 172 -3.48 27.12 2.15
N ASN A 173 -4.36 27.60 1.27
CA ASN A 173 -5.72 27.10 1.10
C ASN A 173 -5.94 26.68 -0.36
N ASP A 174 -6.23 25.40 -0.57
CA ASP A 174 -6.36 24.80 -1.89
C ASP A 174 -7.63 23.95 -1.98
N GLN A 175 -8.59 24.43 -2.75
CA GLN A 175 -9.87 23.76 -2.92
C GLN A 175 -9.78 22.53 -3.83
N THR A 176 -8.83 22.50 -4.77
CA THR A 176 -8.60 21.34 -5.65
C THR A 176 -8.05 20.17 -4.84
N LEU A 177 -7.13 20.44 -3.92
CA LEU A 177 -6.54 19.43 -3.02
C LEU A 177 -7.30 19.25 -1.70
N LYS A 178 -8.39 19.98 -1.48
CA LYS A 178 -9.11 20.03 -0.19
C LYS A 178 -8.15 20.21 1.00
N THR A 179 -7.28 21.20 0.89
CA THR A 179 -6.14 21.39 1.78
C THR A 179 -6.17 22.78 2.41
N GLN A 180 -5.92 22.85 3.72
CA GLN A 180 -5.76 24.09 4.45
C GLN A 180 -4.60 23.91 5.43
N LEU A 181 -3.50 24.63 5.23
CA LEU A 181 -2.28 24.50 6.02
C LEU A 181 -1.83 25.87 6.51
N ASP A 182 -1.39 25.92 7.76
CA ASP A 182 -0.63 27.02 8.31
C ASP A 182 0.81 26.54 8.54
N VAL A 183 1.75 27.24 7.90
CA VAL A 183 3.18 26.95 7.93
C VAL A 183 3.90 28.11 8.61
N VAL A 184 4.63 27.79 9.66
CA VAL A 184 5.55 28.72 10.33
C VAL A 184 6.96 28.37 9.89
N ILE A 185 7.73 29.35 9.45
CA ILE A 185 9.11 29.19 8.99
C ILE A 185 10.02 30.05 9.87
N ASP A 186 10.95 29.42 10.58
CA ASP A 186 11.89 30.10 11.48
C ASP A 186 13.33 29.86 11.02
N MET A 187 14.21 30.85 11.18
CA MET A 187 15.64 30.67 10.91
C MET A 187 16.30 29.82 12.01
N LEU A 188 17.10 28.80 11.65
CA LEU A 188 17.74 27.89 12.62
C LEU A 188 18.92 28.51 13.39
N GLY A 189 19.28 29.76 13.07
CA GLY A 189 20.46 30.43 13.63
C GLY A 189 21.75 29.90 13.00
N LYS A 190 22.31 28.81 13.53
CA LYS A 190 23.46 28.12 12.94
C LYS A 190 22.97 27.08 11.92
N PRO A 191 23.47 27.09 10.67
CA PRO A 191 23.12 26.07 9.69
C PRO A 191 23.46 24.67 10.22
N ILE A 192 22.61 23.70 9.92
CA ILE A 192 22.84 22.29 10.29
C ILE A 192 23.45 21.59 9.06
N PRO A 193 24.64 21.00 9.17
CA PRO A 193 25.26 20.26 8.09
C PRO A 193 24.35 19.17 7.53
N PHE A 194 24.27 19.06 6.19
CA PHE A 194 23.46 18.03 5.53
C PHE A 194 23.76 16.62 6.06
N GLY A 195 25.05 16.31 6.22
CA GLY A 195 25.53 15.01 6.69
C GLY A 195 25.09 14.63 8.11
N ASP A 196 24.77 15.59 8.97
CA ASP A 196 24.31 15.33 10.34
C ASP A 196 22.89 14.74 10.37
N ILE A 197 22.11 14.97 9.32
CA ILE A 197 20.73 14.46 9.20
C ILE A 197 20.70 13.17 8.36
N VAL A 198 21.29 13.19 7.16
CA VAL A 198 21.15 12.06 6.24
C VAL A 198 22.20 10.96 6.45
N GLY A 199 23.32 11.26 7.10
CA GLY A 199 24.43 10.35 7.30
C GLY A 199 25.58 10.53 6.29
N SER A 200 26.76 10.03 6.64
CA SER A 200 27.99 10.23 5.87
C SER A 200 28.07 9.46 4.55
N LYS A 201 27.26 8.40 4.36
CA LYS A 201 27.23 7.63 3.11
C LYS A 201 26.55 8.43 2.00
N GLU A 202 25.49 9.13 2.33
CA GLU A 202 24.70 9.98 1.44
C GLU A 202 25.53 11.18 0.98
N VAL A 203 26.32 11.78 1.87
CA VAL A 203 27.28 12.85 1.53
C VAL A 203 28.31 12.38 0.52
N LYS A 204 28.89 11.19 0.71
CA LYS A 204 29.88 10.62 -0.24
C LYS A 204 29.25 10.40 -1.63
N LYS A 205 28.03 9.85 -1.69
CA LYS A 205 27.32 9.66 -2.96
C LYS A 205 27.02 10.98 -3.68
N ALA A 206 26.72 12.05 -2.95
CA ALA A 206 26.52 13.37 -3.54
C ALA A 206 27.85 13.92 -4.09
N GLN A 207 28.94 13.82 -3.30
CA GLN A 207 30.28 14.26 -3.72
C GLN A 207 30.80 13.51 -4.95
N GLU A 208 30.57 12.19 -5.04
CA GLU A 208 30.91 11.38 -6.21
C GLU A 208 30.15 11.83 -7.48
N LYS A 209 28.96 12.39 -7.33
CA LYS A 209 28.18 13.01 -8.41
C LYS A 209 28.55 14.47 -8.67
N GLY A 210 29.58 14.99 -8.00
CA GLY A 210 30.03 16.38 -8.12
C GLY A 210 29.10 17.40 -7.47
N THR A 211 28.17 16.97 -6.60
CA THR A 211 27.22 17.86 -5.92
C THR A 211 27.49 17.92 -4.43
N VAL A 212 27.45 19.13 -3.87
CA VAL A 212 27.53 19.36 -2.41
C VAL A 212 26.21 20.00 -1.99
N PRO A 213 25.28 19.24 -1.37
CA PRO A 213 24.05 19.80 -0.85
C PRO A 213 24.36 20.89 0.19
N GLN A 214 23.57 21.95 0.20
CA GLN A 214 23.70 23.01 1.20
C GLN A 214 23.34 22.51 2.61
N ASP A 215 23.68 23.32 3.60
CA ASP A 215 23.23 23.12 4.97
C ASP A 215 21.75 23.50 5.12
N TYR A 216 21.10 22.91 6.10
CA TYR A 216 19.75 23.31 6.50
C TYR A 216 19.80 24.68 7.19
N ALA A 217 19.00 25.62 6.71
CA ALA A 217 18.99 27.00 7.20
C ALA A 217 17.67 27.39 7.90
N PHE A 218 16.56 26.76 7.53
CA PHE A 218 15.23 27.08 8.03
C PHE A 218 14.55 25.86 8.65
N GLY A 219 13.84 26.09 9.76
CA GLY A 219 12.92 25.14 10.38
C GLY A 219 11.49 25.46 9.98
N LEU A 220 10.67 24.44 9.81
CA LEU A 220 9.25 24.56 9.48
C LEU A 220 8.41 23.88 10.55
N SER A 221 7.24 24.45 10.81
CA SER A 221 6.16 23.83 11.58
C SER A 221 4.87 23.96 10.80
N VAL A 222 4.19 22.84 10.57
CA VAL A 222 2.95 22.79 9.78
C VAL A 222 1.80 22.24 10.61
N LYS A 223 0.63 22.88 10.50
CA LYS A 223 -0.63 22.40 11.07
C LYS A 223 -1.76 22.65 10.09
N GLY A 224 -2.79 21.80 10.11
CA GLY A 224 -3.97 22.03 9.29
C GLY A 224 -4.65 20.73 8.88
N GLN A 225 -5.12 20.70 7.64
CA GLN A 225 -5.83 19.56 7.05
C GLN A 225 -5.40 19.34 5.59
N TYR A 226 -5.31 18.08 5.19
CA TYR A 226 -5.02 17.62 3.83
C TYR A 226 -6.00 16.50 3.49
N HIS A 227 -6.80 16.66 2.44
CA HIS A 227 -7.93 15.75 2.12
C HIS A 227 -8.79 15.42 3.36
N GLU A 228 -9.17 16.45 4.13
CA GLU A 228 -10.00 16.32 5.36
C GLU A 228 -9.31 15.55 6.51
N GLN A 229 -8.05 15.12 6.35
CA GLN A 229 -7.24 14.50 7.39
C GLN A 229 -6.42 15.56 8.13
N LYS A 230 -6.37 15.48 9.46
CA LYS A 230 -5.55 16.40 10.28
C LYS A 230 -4.07 16.21 9.96
N VAL A 231 -3.39 17.32 9.68
CA VAL A 231 -1.94 17.40 9.46
C VAL A 231 -1.28 18.10 10.62
N ASN A 232 -0.20 17.52 11.13
CA ASN A 232 0.77 18.22 11.95
C ASN A 232 2.16 17.71 11.63
N GLY A 233 3.16 18.56 11.75
CA GLY A 233 4.53 18.13 11.53
C GLY A 233 5.54 19.25 11.63
N THR A 234 6.79 18.87 11.51
CA THR A 234 7.93 19.78 11.49
C THR A 234 8.85 19.41 10.34
N GLY A 235 9.75 20.33 9.97
CA GLY A 235 10.72 20.05 8.93
C GLY A 235 11.89 21.01 8.96
N LYS A 236 12.85 20.76 8.08
CA LYS A 236 14.00 21.63 7.84
C LYS A 236 14.29 21.69 6.35
N VAL A 237 14.69 22.86 5.88
CA VAL A 237 15.03 23.08 4.47
C VAL A 237 16.28 23.94 4.32
N GLY A 238 16.89 23.86 3.13
CA GLY A 238 18.07 24.63 2.77
C GLY A 238 17.82 26.14 2.64
N GLY A 239 18.91 26.88 2.41
CA GLY A 239 18.84 28.32 2.16
C GLY A 239 18.11 28.67 0.85
N LEU A 240 17.38 29.78 0.83
CA LEU A 240 16.60 30.22 -0.34
C LEU A 240 17.46 30.54 -1.57
N LEU A 241 18.76 30.80 -1.38
CA LEU A 241 19.68 31.10 -2.48
C LEU A 241 19.82 29.94 -3.47
N ALA A 242 19.76 28.70 -2.97
CA ALA A 242 19.79 27.48 -3.79
C ALA A 242 18.61 27.41 -4.75
N LEU A 243 17.51 28.11 -4.48
CA LEU A 243 16.34 28.09 -5.36
C LEU A 243 16.63 28.73 -6.73
N LYS A 244 17.73 29.48 -6.89
CA LYS A 244 18.13 30.09 -8.17
C LYS A 244 19.00 29.17 -9.03
N ASP A 245 19.75 28.27 -8.42
CA ASP A 245 20.66 27.37 -9.12
C ASP A 245 20.00 25.99 -9.28
N ALA A 246 19.47 25.73 -10.47
CA ALA A 246 18.80 24.47 -10.78
C ALA A 246 19.71 23.24 -10.61
N THR A 247 21.03 23.42 -10.59
CA THR A 247 22.01 22.33 -10.46
C THR A 247 22.34 21.99 -9.01
N GLN A 248 22.03 22.87 -8.05
CA GLN A 248 22.31 22.62 -6.64
C GLN A 248 21.19 21.83 -5.96
N PRO A 249 21.49 20.67 -5.34
CA PRO A 249 20.49 19.92 -4.58
C PRO A 249 20.03 20.71 -3.35
N PHE A 250 18.72 20.96 -3.28
CA PHE A 250 18.07 21.65 -2.18
C PHE A 250 17.75 20.65 -1.06
N PRO A 251 18.36 20.74 0.13
CA PRO A 251 18.15 19.79 1.20
C PRO A 251 16.76 19.97 1.82
N VAL A 252 16.07 18.85 2.02
CA VAL A 252 14.73 18.81 2.62
C VAL A 252 14.65 17.70 3.67
N GLN A 253 13.98 17.99 4.77
CA GLN A 253 13.66 17.05 5.83
C GLN A 253 12.29 17.38 6.38
N ALA A 254 11.45 16.38 6.61
CA ALA A 254 10.16 16.58 7.27
C ALA A 254 9.73 15.34 8.06
N ASP A 255 9.05 15.58 9.17
CA ASP A 255 8.34 14.60 9.97
C ASP A 255 6.87 15.05 10.05
N LEU A 256 5.99 14.30 9.39
CA LEU A 256 4.58 14.64 9.21
C LEU A 256 3.70 13.52 9.76
N LYS A 257 2.59 13.90 10.39
CA LYS A 257 1.50 13.01 10.73
C LYS A 257 0.23 13.48 10.04
N ILE A 258 -0.33 12.63 9.18
CA ILE A 258 -1.57 12.88 8.45
C ILE A 258 -2.56 11.77 8.80
N GLY A 259 -3.60 12.10 9.56
CA GLY A 259 -4.48 11.09 10.15
C GLY A 259 -3.72 10.13 11.08
N ASP A 260 -3.73 8.84 10.76
CA ASP A 260 -2.96 7.79 11.44
C ASP A 260 -1.61 7.50 10.78
N THR A 261 -1.33 8.09 9.61
CA THR A 261 -0.11 7.86 8.82
C THR A 261 0.99 8.81 9.28
N GLN A 262 2.16 8.25 9.56
CA GLN A 262 3.39 8.98 9.87
C GLN A 262 4.35 8.87 8.68
N ILE A 263 4.89 10.01 8.28
CA ILE A 263 5.77 10.16 7.13
C ILE A 263 7.02 10.88 7.62
N ALA A 264 8.19 10.27 7.43
CA ALA A 264 9.46 10.96 7.64
C ALA A 264 10.28 10.92 6.36
N ILE A 265 10.72 12.09 5.89
CA ILE A 265 11.56 12.24 4.70
C ILE A 265 12.84 12.98 5.05
N ALA A 266 13.93 12.59 4.40
CA ALA A 266 15.20 13.32 4.45
C ALA A 266 15.98 13.09 3.15
N GLY A 267 16.44 14.15 2.51
CA GLY A 267 17.21 14.07 1.26
C GLY A 267 17.24 15.39 0.52
N THR A 268 17.15 15.35 -0.80
CA THR A 268 17.31 16.53 -1.66
C THR A 268 16.27 16.62 -2.77
N LEU A 269 15.96 17.85 -3.16
CA LEU A 269 15.20 18.23 -4.34
C LEU A 269 16.12 18.95 -5.33
N THR A 270 16.20 18.47 -6.57
CA THR A 270 16.95 19.12 -7.66
C THR A 270 16.01 19.95 -8.50
N ASP A 271 16.48 21.12 -8.98
CA ASP A 271 15.67 22.12 -9.68
C ASP A 271 14.35 22.40 -8.95
N PRO A 272 14.39 23.08 -7.79
CA PRO A 272 13.21 23.29 -6.96
C PRO A 272 12.16 24.20 -7.61
N GLN A 273 12.53 25.03 -8.60
CA GLN A 273 11.58 25.87 -9.33
C GLN A 273 10.70 25.04 -10.27
N ASN A 274 11.28 24.06 -10.95
CA ASN A 274 10.55 23.14 -11.84
C ASN A 274 10.32 21.76 -11.23
N LEU A 275 10.51 21.60 -9.90
CA LEU A 275 10.43 20.32 -9.19
C LEU A 275 11.07 19.14 -9.95
N GLY A 276 12.30 19.32 -10.42
CA GLY A 276 12.91 18.41 -11.39
C GLY A 276 13.03 16.97 -10.92
N ALA A 277 13.69 16.73 -9.77
CA ALA A 277 13.85 15.39 -9.22
C ALA A 277 13.98 15.35 -7.70
N LEU A 278 13.34 14.36 -7.07
CA LEU A 278 13.48 14.04 -5.65
C LEU A 278 14.42 12.86 -5.46
N ASP A 279 15.27 12.92 -4.44
CA ASP A 279 16.08 11.79 -3.94
C ASP A 279 16.03 11.82 -2.41
N LEU A 280 15.17 10.98 -1.85
CA LEU A 280 14.77 11.02 -0.44
C LEU A 280 14.94 9.65 0.20
N ARG A 281 15.38 9.59 1.44
CA ARG A 281 15.03 8.50 2.34
C ARG A 281 13.60 8.74 2.80
N LEU A 282 12.73 7.75 2.63
CA LEU A 282 11.32 7.78 3.00
C LEU A 282 11.05 6.71 4.04
N LYS A 283 10.46 7.12 5.16
CA LYS A 283 9.85 6.22 6.15
C LYS A 283 8.35 6.46 6.18
N LEU A 284 7.58 5.39 6.10
CA LEU A 284 6.12 5.42 6.18
C LEU A 284 5.66 4.44 7.25
N SER A 285 4.68 4.83 8.06
CA SER A 285 3.98 3.89 8.94
C SER A 285 2.53 4.32 9.18
N GLY A 286 1.65 3.36 9.46
CA GLY A 286 0.23 3.61 9.68
C GLY A 286 -0.52 2.35 10.12
N THR A 287 -1.83 2.44 10.33
CA THR A 287 -2.62 1.28 10.81
C THR A 287 -3.10 0.35 9.71
N SER A 288 -3.21 0.85 8.47
CA SER A 288 -3.55 0.06 7.27
C SER A 288 -2.97 0.73 6.02
N LEU A 289 -2.48 -0.07 5.07
CA LEU A 289 -2.01 0.42 3.77
C LEU A 289 -3.12 1.10 2.96
N SER A 290 -4.38 0.68 3.13
CA SER A 290 -5.53 1.27 2.44
C SER A 290 -5.78 2.74 2.76
N HIS A 291 -5.23 3.25 3.88
CA HIS A 291 -5.29 4.66 4.27
C HIS A 291 -4.33 5.56 3.48
N LEU A 292 -3.41 4.99 2.71
CA LEU A 292 -2.54 5.76 1.82
C LEU A 292 -3.26 6.27 0.58
N TYR A 293 -4.38 5.65 0.19
CA TYR A 293 -5.15 6.06 -0.99
C TYR A 293 -5.61 7.52 -0.96
N PRO A 294 -6.29 8.04 0.09
CA PRO A 294 -6.68 9.45 0.16
C PRO A 294 -5.48 10.41 0.23
N LEU A 295 -4.28 9.92 0.56
CA LEU A 295 -3.08 10.75 0.69
C LEU A 295 -2.22 10.80 -0.58
N THR A 296 -2.22 9.71 -1.36
CA THR A 296 -1.25 9.50 -2.45
C THR A 296 -1.92 9.12 -3.77
N GLY A 297 -3.20 8.77 -3.77
CA GLY A 297 -3.90 8.18 -4.90
C GLY A 297 -3.57 6.71 -5.17
N VAL A 298 -2.64 6.10 -4.42
CA VAL A 298 -2.24 4.69 -4.61
C VAL A 298 -3.23 3.76 -3.91
N ALA A 299 -3.92 2.90 -4.67
CA ALA A 299 -4.95 2.00 -4.16
C ALA A 299 -4.35 0.69 -3.61
N LEU A 300 -3.94 0.70 -2.33
CA LEU A 300 -3.42 -0.48 -1.64
C LEU A 300 -4.52 -1.22 -0.85
N PRO A 301 -4.38 -2.54 -0.63
CA PRO A 301 -5.38 -3.33 0.10
C PRO A 301 -5.40 -3.00 1.59
N ASP A 302 -6.43 -3.46 2.29
CA ASP A 302 -6.45 -3.44 3.75
C ASP A 302 -5.34 -4.34 4.31
N SER A 303 -4.71 -3.88 5.39
CA SER A 303 -3.62 -4.59 6.02
C SER A 303 -3.63 -4.41 7.54
N PRO A 304 -2.87 -5.21 8.29
CA PRO A 304 -2.43 -4.83 9.63
C PRO A 304 -1.54 -3.57 9.57
N ALA A 305 -1.18 -3.06 10.75
CA ALA A 305 -0.27 -1.93 10.87
C ALA A 305 1.04 -2.18 10.12
N TYR A 306 1.53 -1.18 9.42
CA TYR A 306 2.71 -1.29 8.56
C TYR A 306 3.77 -0.27 8.94
N SER A 307 5.02 -0.58 8.60
CA SER A 307 6.12 0.37 8.61
C SER A 307 7.13 0.04 7.51
N THR A 308 7.67 1.03 6.83
CA THR A 308 8.70 0.86 5.79
C THR A 308 9.75 1.95 5.90
N ASP A 309 10.96 1.66 5.43
CA ASP A 309 12.11 2.56 5.32
C ASP A 309 12.89 2.21 4.06
N GLY A 310 13.00 3.15 3.13
CA GLY A 310 13.67 2.95 1.84
C GLY A 310 14.02 4.25 1.15
N ARG A 311 14.44 4.17 -0.11
CA ARG A 311 14.83 5.34 -0.90
C ARG A 311 13.76 5.66 -1.94
N LEU A 312 13.15 6.83 -1.85
CA LEU A 312 12.24 7.36 -2.85
C LEU A 312 12.99 8.26 -3.84
N ILE A 313 12.96 7.91 -5.12
CA ILE A 313 13.41 8.75 -6.22
C ILE A 313 12.18 9.14 -7.03
N ALA A 314 11.98 10.43 -7.31
CA ALA A 314 10.85 10.87 -8.12
C ALA A 314 11.27 11.83 -9.24
N ARG A 315 10.60 11.73 -10.39
CA ARG A 315 10.68 12.68 -11.51
C ARG A 315 9.28 13.13 -11.84
N LEU A 316 8.96 14.39 -11.54
CA LEU A 316 7.57 14.87 -11.60
C LEU A 316 7.11 15.30 -12.99
N HIS A 317 8.06 15.61 -13.89
CA HIS A 317 7.81 16.13 -15.23
C HIS A 317 8.18 15.16 -16.36
N ASP A 318 8.09 13.85 -16.11
CA ASP A 318 8.31 12.85 -17.16
C ASP A 318 7.15 12.86 -18.17
N ALA A 319 7.46 12.66 -19.46
CA ALA A 319 6.47 12.68 -20.54
C ALA A 319 5.38 11.61 -20.39
N ALA A 320 5.69 10.49 -19.72
CA ALA A 320 4.72 9.43 -19.43
C ALA A 320 3.86 9.71 -18.18
N GLY A 321 4.13 10.80 -17.45
CA GLY A 321 3.53 11.12 -16.15
C GLY A 321 4.54 10.98 -15.01
N ALA A 322 4.25 11.60 -13.86
CA ALA A 322 5.17 11.62 -12.72
C ALA A 322 5.58 10.19 -12.29
N ASN A 323 6.89 9.93 -12.26
CA ASN A 323 7.46 8.63 -11.99
C ASN A 323 8.09 8.61 -10.59
N PHE A 324 7.71 7.65 -9.77
CA PHE A 324 8.18 7.44 -8.41
C PHE A 324 8.76 6.04 -8.29
N ARG A 325 9.99 5.92 -7.77
CA ARG A 325 10.65 4.65 -7.48
C ARG A 325 11.00 4.58 -6.02
N TYR A 326 10.48 3.57 -5.32
CA TYR A 326 10.81 3.28 -3.93
C TYR A 326 11.73 2.05 -3.91
N GLU A 327 13.03 2.32 -3.81
CA GLU A 327 14.10 1.35 -4.01
C GLU A 327 14.62 0.77 -2.69
N GLY A 328 14.87 -0.55 -2.69
CA GLY A 328 15.51 -1.30 -1.62
C GLY A 328 14.88 -1.10 -0.25
N PHE A 329 13.56 -0.94 -0.19
CA PHE A 329 12.90 -0.65 1.08
C PHE A 329 12.87 -1.89 1.96
N ASN A 330 12.89 -1.66 3.28
CA ASN A 330 12.74 -2.67 4.31
C ASN A 330 11.59 -2.27 5.22
N GLY A 331 10.78 -3.23 5.65
CA GLY A 331 9.60 -2.92 6.44
C GLY A 331 8.93 -4.12 7.06
N LYS A 332 7.77 -3.86 7.65
CA LYS A 332 6.86 -4.85 8.20
C LYS A 332 5.41 -4.54 7.85
N ILE A 333 4.62 -5.58 7.70
CA ILE A 333 3.15 -5.53 7.66
C ILE A 333 2.66 -6.53 8.72
N GLY A 334 2.09 -6.02 9.80
CA GLY A 334 1.85 -6.80 11.01
C GLY A 334 3.17 -7.28 11.61
N ASN A 335 3.35 -8.59 11.70
CA ASN A 335 4.57 -9.23 12.18
C ASN A 335 5.44 -9.80 11.05
N SER A 336 4.98 -9.73 9.81
CA SER A 336 5.68 -10.19 8.62
C SER A 336 6.66 -9.13 8.13
N ASP A 337 7.89 -9.53 7.76
CA ASP A 337 8.80 -8.62 7.06
C ASP A 337 8.40 -8.45 5.59
N ILE A 338 8.72 -7.28 5.04
CA ILE A 338 8.49 -6.97 3.63
C ILE A 338 9.67 -6.15 3.10
N HIS A 339 10.13 -6.50 1.91
CA HIS A 339 11.27 -5.90 1.25
C HIS A 339 11.02 -5.78 -0.24
N GLY A 340 11.67 -4.84 -0.92
CA GLY A 340 11.69 -4.84 -2.37
C GLY A 340 11.83 -3.47 -3.01
N ASP A 341 11.40 -3.42 -4.25
CA ASP A 341 11.42 -2.25 -5.11
C ASP A 341 10.04 -2.06 -5.73
N LEU A 342 9.51 -0.83 -5.64
CA LEU A 342 8.24 -0.45 -6.23
C LEU A 342 8.42 0.75 -7.16
N SER A 343 7.71 0.77 -8.28
CA SER A 343 7.62 1.89 -9.20
C SER A 343 6.16 2.26 -9.40
N PHE A 344 5.85 3.54 -9.23
CA PHE A 344 4.54 4.10 -9.49
C PHE A 344 4.64 5.17 -10.56
N VAL A 345 3.90 5.01 -11.65
CA VAL A 345 3.83 6.01 -12.74
C VAL A 345 2.43 6.59 -12.75
N ALA A 346 2.33 7.90 -12.48
CA ALA A 346 1.08 8.66 -12.47
C ALA A 346 0.61 9.00 -13.89
N SER A 347 0.42 7.97 -14.72
CA SER A 347 -0.01 8.07 -16.12
C SER A 347 -1.52 8.25 -16.28
N GLN A 348 -1.95 8.70 -17.47
CA GLN A 348 -3.34 8.71 -17.90
C GLN A 348 -3.61 7.56 -18.90
N PRO A 349 -4.80 6.96 -18.94
CA PRO A 349 -6.00 7.26 -18.13
C PRO A 349 -5.94 6.67 -16.71
N ARG A 350 -4.99 5.77 -16.43
CA ARG A 350 -4.79 5.17 -15.12
C ARG A 350 -3.31 5.15 -14.76
N PRO A 351 -2.96 5.38 -13.49
CA PRO A 351 -1.61 5.16 -13.02
C PRO A 351 -1.30 3.66 -12.93
N LYS A 352 -0.01 3.30 -13.00
CA LYS A 352 0.45 1.92 -12.88
C LYS A 352 1.42 1.77 -11.69
N LEU A 353 1.13 0.81 -10.81
CA LEU A 353 2.07 0.33 -9.78
C LEU A 353 2.77 -0.94 -10.29
N SER A 354 4.08 -1.04 -10.13
CA SER A 354 4.83 -2.23 -10.50
C SER A 354 5.96 -2.52 -9.53
N GLY A 355 6.39 -3.77 -9.40
CA GLY A 355 7.57 -4.08 -8.60
C GLY A 355 7.69 -5.53 -8.15
N VAL A 356 8.71 -5.78 -7.35
CA VAL A 356 9.03 -7.11 -6.82
C VAL A 356 9.16 -7.00 -5.32
N LEU A 357 8.41 -7.83 -4.61
CA LEU A 357 8.30 -7.83 -3.16
C LEU A 357 8.70 -9.20 -2.59
N VAL A 358 9.43 -9.18 -1.49
CA VAL A 358 9.90 -10.39 -0.80
C VAL A 358 9.62 -10.28 0.69
N SER A 359 9.08 -11.35 1.26
CA SER A 359 9.01 -11.59 2.70
C SER A 359 9.85 -12.81 3.02
N ASN A 360 10.85 -12.66 3.89
CA ASN A 360 11.66 -13.79 4.36
C ASN A 360 10.89 -14.61 5.40
N GLN A 361 10.04 -13.96 6.19
CA GLN A 361 9.15 -14.54 7.19
C GLN A 361 7.75 -13.91 7.08
N LEU A 362 6.83 -14.66 6.49
CA LEU A 362 5.45 -14.27 6.28
C LEU A 362 4.55 -14.97 7.29
N LEU A 363 3.78 -14.24 8.09
CA LEU A 363 2.77 -14.83 8.97
C LEU A 363 1.45 -14.94 8.22
N PHE A 364 0.84 -16.13 8.24
CA PHE A 364 -0.46 -16.34 7.57
C PHE A 364 -1.56 -15.42 8.14
N SER A 365 -1.50 -15.09 9.43
CA SER A 365 -2.42 -14.15 10.07
C SER A 365 -2.37 -12.73 9.48
N ASP A 366 -1.23 -12.32 8.91
CA ASP A 366 -1.06 -10.99 8.33
C ASP A 366 -1.61 -10.92 6.89
N LEU A 367 -1.83 -12.07 6.25
CA LEU A 367 -2.55 -12.19 4.96
C LEU A 367 -4.07 -12.21 5.15
N ALA A 368 -4.55 -12.50 6.35
CA ALA A 368 -5.98 -12.69 6.62
C ALA A 368 -6.87 -11.50 6.21
N PRO A 369 -6.46 -10.22 6.39
CA PRO A 369 -7.24 -9.07 5.92
C PRO A 369 -7.46 -9.04 4.40
N LEU A 370 -6.55 -9.61 3.60
CA LEU A 370 -6.68 -9.64 2.12
C LEU A 370 -7.87 -10.48 1.65
N ILE A 371 -8.30 -11.44 2.48
CA ILE A 371 -9.40 -12.36 2.18
C ILE A 371 -10.55 -12.26 3.20
N GLY A 372 -10.52 -11.27 4.10
CA GLY A 372 -11.54 -11.07 5.13
C GLY A 372 -11.57 -12.12 6.24
N ALA A 373 -10.47 -12.88 6.41
CA ALA A 373 -10.37 -13.96 7.38
C ALA A 373 -9.85 -13.50 8.75
N ASP A 374 -9.61 -12.21 8.95
CA ASP A 374 -9.17 -11.67 10.23
C ASP A 374 -10.32 -11.57 11.24
N SER A 375 -9.97 -11.52 12.53
CA SER A 375 -10.98 -11.48 13.58
C SER A 375 -11.81 -10.18 13.52
N ASN A 376 -13.07 -10.24 13.96
CA ASN A 376 -13.92 -9.06 14.13
C ASN A 376 -13.25 -7.91 14.92
N ALA A 377 -12.37 -8.22 15.87
CA ALA A 377 -11.61 -7.23 16.62
C ALA A 377 -10.49 -6.58 15.77
N ALA A 378 -9.85 -7.36 14.90
CA ALA A 378 -8.85 -6.87 13.96
C ALA A 378 -9.50 -5.97 12.89
N GLN A 379 -10.63 -6.39 12.32
CA GLN A 379 -11.45 -5.59 11.39
C GLN A 379 -11.77 -4.21 11.96
N LYS A 380 -12.27 -4.15 13.21
CA LYS A 380 -12.54 -2.87 13.89
C LYS A 380 -11.30 -2.00 14.09
N LYS A 381 -10.15 -2.60 14.43
CA LYS A 381 -8.90 -1.85 14.66
C LYS A 381 -8.38 -1.15 13.40
N ARG A 382 -8.61 -1.73 12.22
CA ARG A 382 -8.25 -1.13 10.92
C ARG A 382 -9.39 -0.32 10.28
N GLY A 383 -10.43 0.02 11.05
CA GLY A 383 -11.54 0.88 10.61
C GLY A 383 -12.65 0.19 9.82
N GLY A 384 -12.62 -1.14 9.69
CA GLY A 384 -13.66 -1.93 9.01
C GLY A 384 -14.86 -2.26 9.88
N GLU A 385 -15.99 -2.57 9.24
CA GLU A 385 -17.18 -3.09 9.92
C GLU A 385 -17.00 -4.58 10.26
N SER A 386 -17.16 -4.93 11.54
CA SER A 386 -17.10 -6.32 12.02
C SER A 386 -18.31 -7.11 11.52
N LYS A 387 -18.13 -7.98 10.52
CA LYS A 387 -19.24 -8.64 9.81
C LYS A 387 -19.31 -10.16 9.94
N GLN A 388 -18.29 -10.85 10.48
CA GLN A 388 -18.28 -12.32 10.48
C GLN A 388 -19.36 -12.92 11.40
N PRO A 389 -20.35 -13.68 10.86
CA PRO A 389 -21.40 -14.29 11.67
C PRO A 389 -20.86 -15.42 12.54
N LYS A 390 -21.46 -15.61 13.72
CA LYS A 390 -21.12 -16.75 14.59
C LYS A 390 -21.46 -18.07 13.89
N GLY A 391 -20.56 -19.05 13.98
CA GLY A 391 -20.77 -20.39 13.41
C GLY A 391 -20.51 -20.53 11.91
N LYS A 392 -20.11 -19.45 11.23
CA LYS A 392 -19.66 -19.46 9.83
C LYS A 392 -18.14 -19.39 9.75
N VAL A 393 -17.56 -20.21 8.88
CA VAL A 393 -16.13 -20.32 8.61
C VAL A 393 -15.71 -19.55 7.36
N LEU A 394 -16.63 -19.35 6.40
CA LEU A 394 -16.32 -18.61 5.17
C LEU A 394 -16.33 -17.10 5.43
N PRO A 395 -15.28 -16.35 5.03
CA PRO A 395 -15.23 -14.90 5.16
C PRO A 395 -16.37 -14.19 4.42
N VAL A 396 -17.08 -13.31 5.13
CA VAL A 396 -18.16 -12.49 4.56
C VAL A 396 -17.77 -11.04 4.27
N GLU A 397 -16.57 -10.62 4.67
CA GLU A 397 -16.10 -9.26 4.39
C GLU A 397 -15.97 -9.05 2.88
N GLU A 398 -16.44 -7.90 2.43
CA GLU A 398 -16.50 -7.58 1.01
C GLU A 398 -15.19 -6.99 0.50
N PHE A 399 -14.79 -7.40 -0.70
CA PHE A 399 -13.70 -6.77 -1.44
C PHE A 399 -14.08 -5.35 -1.84
N GLN A 400 -13.18 -4.38 -1.59
CA GLN A 400 -13.35 -2.98 -2.00
C GLN A 400 -13.08 -2.79 -3.50
N THR A 401 -13.95 -3.35 -4.35
CA THR A 401 -13.76 -3.37 -5.81
C THR A 401 -13.87 -2.01 -6.48
N ASP A 402 -14.50 -1.02 -5.84
CA ASP A 402 -14.66 0.35 -6.38
C ASP A 402 -13.31 1.00 -6.70
N ARG A 403 -12.24 0.61 -5.99
CA ARG A 403 -10.88 1.14 -6.19
C ARG A 403 -10.08 0.39 -7.24
N TRP A 404 -10.54 -0.76 -7.72
CA TRP A 404 -9.78 -1.60 -8.65
C TRP A 404 -9.64 -0.97 -10.05
N ARG A 405 -10.48 0.02 -10.38
CA ARG A 405 -10.36 0.81 -11.61
C ARG A 405 -9.57 2.11 -11.44
N ALA A 406 -9.16 2.44 -10.21
CA ALA A 406 -8.40 3.65 -9.94
C ALA A 406 -6.93 3.55 -10.38
N MET A 407 -6.38 2.34 -10.50
CA MET A 407 -5.02 2.09 -10.98
C MET A 407 -4.87 0.69 -11.58
N ASP A 408 -3.84 0.52 -12.39
CA ASP A 408 -3.34 -0.79 -12.83
C ASP A 408 -2.15 -1.23 -11.93
N ALA A 409 -1.92 -2.54 -11.80
CA ALA A 409 -0.84 -3.09 -10.97
C ALA A 409 -0.16 -4.30 -11.62
N ASP A 410 1.14 -4.45 -11.38
CA ASP A 410 1.99 -5.53 -11.90
C ASP A 410 3.09 -5.85 -10.88
N VAL A 411 2.74 -6.69 -9.90
CA VAL A 411 3.56 -6.91 -8.70
C VAL A 411 3.83 -8.39 -8.51
N GLU A 412 5.10 -8.75 -8.44
CA GLU A 412 5.52 -10.08 -8.00
C GLU A 412 5.73 -10.08 -6.49
N PHE A 413 5.22 -11.10 -5.80
CA PHE A 413 5.40 -11.28 -4.37
C PHE A 413 5.87 -12.70 -4.03
N THR A 414 6.94 -12.79 -3.22
CA THR A 414 7.51 -14.05 -2.76
C THR A 414 7.59 -14.09 -1.23
N GLY A 415 6.90 -15.02 -0.60
CA GLY A 415 7.07 -15.39 0.81
C GLY A 415 7.94 -16.64 0.93
N LYS A 416 9.19 -16.50 1.41
CA LYS A 416 10.15 -17.63 1.47
C LYS A 416 9.86 -18.63 2.58
N ARG A 417 9.29 -18.16 3.68
CA ARG A 417 8.91 -18.98 4.82
C ARG A 417 7.60 -18.47 5.38
N ILE A 418 6.59 -19.33 5.40
CA ILE A 418 5.33 -19.04 6.07
C ILE A 418 5.39 -19.56 7.51
N VAL A 419 5.11 -18.68 8.47
CA VAL A 419 4.92 -19.01 9.88
C VAL A 419 3.42 -18.99 10.17
N GLN A 420 2.94 -20.03 10.81
CA GLN A 420 1.51 -20.36 10.80
C GLN A 420 1.04 -20.79 12.22
N SER A 421 -0.28 -20.88 12.40
CA SER A 421 -0.99 -21.67 13.44
C SER A 421 -0.86 -23.20 13.26
N PRO A 422 -0.73 -24.04 14.30
CA PRO A 422 -0.36 -25.47 14.22
C PRO A 422 -1.12 -26.43 13.26
N ASP A 423 -2.16 -25.98 12.54
CA ASP A 423 -3.17 -26.82 11.90
C ASP A 423 -2.95 -27.16 10.41
N LEU A 424 -2.24 -26.36 9.59
CA LEU A 424 -2.06 -26.65 8.15
C LEU A 424 -0.74 -26.12 7.52
N PRO A 425 0.35 -26.93 7.44
CA PRO A 425 1.74 -26.51 7.14
C PRO A 425 1.91 -25.85 5.76
N PHE A 426 1.73 -24.53 5.67
CA PHE A 426 2.20 -23.69 4.57
C PHE A 426 3.69 -23.43 4.74
N THR A 427 4.44 -23.51 3.64
CA THR A 427 5.91 -23.42 3.68
C THR A 427 6.43 -22.19 2.94
N ASP A 428 5.93 -21.95 1.74
CA ASP A 428 6.30 -20.81 0.89
C ASP A 428 5.08 -20.32 0.09
N LEU A 429 5.21 -19.13 -0.49
CA LEU A 429 4.23 -18.53 -1.38
C LEU A 429 4.94 -17.76 -2.50
N TYR A 430 4.44 -17.92 -3.72
CA TYR A 430 4.79 -17.07 -4.85
C TYR A 430 3.52 -16.62 -5.56
N THR A 431 3.41 -15.35 -5.90
CA THR A 431 2.32 -14.86 -6.75
C THR A 431 2.76 -13.76 -7.68
N HIS A 432 2.20 -13.74 -8.88
CA HIS A 432 2.23 -12.57 -9.77
C HIS A 432 0.84 -11.94 -9.79
N LEU A 433 0.74 -10.75 -9.20
CA LEU A 433 -0.47 -9.96 -9.13
C LEU A 433 -0.54 -9.01 -10.31
N LEU A 434 -1.60 -9.15 -11.11
CA LEU A 434 -1.91 -8.27 -12.22
C LEU A 434 -3.27 -7.64 -11.99
N LEU A 435 -3.34 -6.32 -11.97
CA LEU A 435 -4.57 -5.55 -11.98
C LEU A 435 -4.60 -4.73 -13.27
N ASN A 436 -5.59 -4.98 -14.12
CA ASN A 436 -5.77 -4.24 -15.36
C ASN A 436 -7.23 -3.88 -15.54
N ASP A 437 -7.53 -2.58 -15.54
CA ASP A 437 -8.88 -2.03 -15.73
C ASP A 437 -9.94 -2.67 -14.81
N GLY A 438 -9.61 -2.89 -13.53
CA GLY A 438 -10.53 -3.51 -12.58
C GLY A 438 -10.64 -5.04 -12.65
N GLN A 439 -9.85 -5.71 -13.49
CA GLN A 439 -9.68 -7.17 -13.44
C GLN A 439 -8.40 -7.52 -12.67
N LEU A 440 -8.56 -8.18 -11.52
CA LEU A 440 -7.48 -8.70 -10.69
C LEU A 440 -7.19 -10.16 -11.07
N SER A 441 -5.93 -10.48 -11.33
CA SER A 441 -5.45 -11.83 -11.60
C SER A 441 -4.27 -12.18 -10.70
N LEU A 442 -4.26 -13.40 -10.17
CA LEU A 442 -3.13 -14.00 -9.45
C LEU A 442 -2.70 -15.23 -10.26
N GLN A 443 -1.67 -15.06 -11.09
CA GLN A 443 -1.31 -16.06 -12.10
C GLN A 443 0.22 -16.14 -12.33
N PRO A 444 0.91 -17.18 -11.82
CA PRO A 444 0.39 -18.21 -10.92
C PRO A 444 0.35 -17.70 -9.47
N LEU A 445 -0.52 -18.27 -8.66
CA LEU A 445 -0.45 -18.25 -7.20
C LEU A 445 -0.04 -19.63 -6.73
N ARG A 446 1.12 -19.75 -6.10
CA ARG A 446 1.73 -21.02 -5.69
C ARG A 446 1.96 -21.06 -4.20
N PHE A 447 1.70 -22.21 -3.59
CA PHE A 447 2.02 -22.48 -2.20
C PHE A 447 2.67 -23.85 -2.07
N GLY A 448 3.72 -23.96 -1.26
CA GLY A 448 4.12 -25.24 -0.69
C GLY A 448 3.23 -25.57 0.52
N VAL A 449 2.52 -26.70 0.49
CA VAL A 449 1.56 -27.10 1.55
C VAL A 449 1.68 -28.60 1.84
N ALA A 450 1.76 -28.98 3.12
CA ALA A 450 1.78 -30.38 3.56
C ALA A 450 2.79 -31.27 2.80
N GLY A 451 3.96 -30.72 2.48
CA GLY A 451 5.04 -31.40 1.76
C GLY A 451 4.82 -31.57 0.24
N GLY A 452 3.72 -31.03 -0.29
CA GLY A 452 3.39 -30.96 -1.72
C GLY A 452 3.26 -29.52 -2.20
N LYS A 453 2.58 -29.32 -3.35
CA LYS A 453 2.41 -28.01 -4.01
C LYS A 453 0.96 -27.75 -4.40
N LEU A 454 0.53 -26.52 -4.17
CA LEU A 454 -0.75 -25.98 -4.65
C LEU A 454 -0.47 -24.91 -5.69
N ASP A 455 -0.88 -25.15 -6.93
CA ASP A 455 -0.91 -24.15 -7.99
C ASP A 455 -2.35 -23.63 -8.14
N ALA A 456 -2.50 -22.32 -8.20
CA ALA A 456 -3.76 -21.63 -8.35
C ALA A 456 -3.68 -20.55 -9.43
N GLU A 457 -4.73 -20.44 -10.23
CA GLU A 457 -4.97 -19.32 -11.15
C GLU A 457 -6.29 -18.68 -10.73
N ILE A 458 -6.23 -17.47 -10.18
CA ILE A 458 -7.40 -16.74 -9.70
C ILE A 458 -7.62 -15.53 -10.58
N ARG A 459 -8.87 -15.33 -11.03
CA ARG A 459 -9.30 -14.13 -11.75
C ARG A 459 -10.57 -13.58 -11.11
N LEU A 460 -10.55 -12.31 -10.75
CA LEU A 460 -11.66 -11.57 -10.16
C LEU A 460 -11.95 -10.36 -11.04
N ASP A 461 -13.16 -10.26 -11.57
CA ASP A 461 -13.61 -9.16 -12.43
C ASP A 461 -14.48 -8.19 -11.63
N GLY A 462 -13.86 -7.10 -11.17
CA GLY A 462 -14.51 -6.03 -10.43
C GLY A 462 -15.30 -5.05 -11.30
N ARG A 463 -15.34 -5.25 -12.63
CA ARG A 463 -16.13 -4.40 -13.54
C ARG A 463 -17.61 -4.74 -13.52
N THR A 464 -17.98 -5.91 -12.99
CA THR A 464 -19.37 -6.33 -12.84
C THR A 464 -19.79 -6.27 -11.37
N GLN A 465 -21.07 -5.98 -11.12
CA GLN A 465 -21.64 -6.02 -9.77
C GLN A 465 -22.83 -6.99 -9.72
N PRO A 466 -22.78 -8.05 -8.88
CA PRO A 466 -21.62 -8.47 -8.07
C PRO A 466 -20.43 -8.91 -8.95
N LEU A 467 -19.22 -8.89 -8.38
CA LEU A 467 -18.01 -9.28 -9.11
C LEU A 467 -18.08 -10.75 -9.54
N GLN A 468 -17.43 -11.07 -10.66
CA GLN A 468 -17.29 -12.44 -11.16
C GLN A 468 -15.93 -13.00 -10.78
N GLY A 469 -15.91 -14.19 -10.18
CA GLY A 469 -14.67 -14.88 -9.82
C GLY A 469 -14.52 -16.21 -10.54
N ARG A 470 -13.29 -16.55 -10.90
CA ARG A 470 -12.90 -17.90 -11.33
C ARG A 470 -11.60 -18.31 -10.64
N ALA A 471 -11.55 -19.56 -10.20
CA ALA A 471 -10.36 -20.17 -9.63
C ALA A 471 -10.12 -21.53 -10.29
N ARG A 472 -8.91 -21.74 -10.80
CA ARG A 472 -8.41 -23.08 -11.15
C ARG A 472 -7.34 -23.46 -10.14
N LEU A 473 -7.48 -24.64 -9.56
CA LEU A 473 -6.62 -25.13 -8.49
C LEU A 473 -6.08 -26.51 -8.89
N SER A 474 -4.80 -26.73 -8.66
CA SER A 474 -4.12 -28.01 -8.84
C SER A 474 -3.27 -28.30 -7.60
N ALA A 475 -3.72 -29.25 -6.79
CA ALA A 475 -2.98 -29.78 -5.65
C ALA A 475 -2.21 -31.04 -6.08
N ARG A 476 -0.92 -31.11 -5.77
CA ARG A 476 -0.06 -32.24 -6.10
C ARG A 476 0.77 -32.68 -4.91
N ASN A 477 0.86 -33.99 -4.70
CA ASN A 477 1.72 -34.64 -3.70
C ASN A 477 1.48 -34.17 -2.25
N PHE A 478 0.24 -33.85 -1.86
CA PHE A 478 -0.08 -33.48 -0.48
C PHE A 478 0.04 -34.71 0.42
N LYS A 479 0.91 -34.66 1.43
CA LYS A 479 1.14 -35.80 2.32
C LYS A 479 0.02 -35.86 3.36
N LEU A 480 -0.74 -36.96 3.39
CA LEU A 480 -1.88 -37.11 4.29
C LEU A 480 -1.54 -36.86 5.77
N LYS A 481 -0.40 -37.38 6.25
CA LYS A 481 0.13 -37.14 7.60
C LYS A 481 0.31 -35.66 7.95
N GLN A 482 0.70 -34.85 6.97
CA GLN A 482 0.99 -33.43 7.17
C GLN A 482 -0.24 -32.54 6.95
N LEU A 483 -1.25 -33.04 6.23
CA LEU A 483 -2.48 -32.30 5.94
C LEU A 483 -3.40 -32.21 7.17
N PHE A 484 -3.36 -33.22 8.06
CA PHE A 484 -4.16 -33.28 9.29
C PHE A 484 -3.30 -33.59 10.52
N PRO A 485 -2.33 -32.71 10.87
CA PRO A 485 -1.31 -33.01 11.89
C PRO A 485 -1.88 -33.08 13.31
N THR A 486 -3.03 -32.44 13.56
CA THR A 486 -3.72 -32.40 14.86
C THR A 486 -4.69 -33.57 15.07
N PHE A 487 -4.99 -34.35 14.03
CA PHE A 487 -5.88 -35.50 14.12
C PHE A 487 -5.05 -36.78 14.30
N GLU A 488 -4.97 -37.29 15.54
CA GLU A 488 -4.13 -38.45 15.92
C GLU A 488 -4.20 -39.63 14.93
N PRO A 489 -5.38 -40.09 14.46
CA PRO A 489 -5.47 -41.21 13.53
C PRO A 489 -4.78 -40.97 12.17
N MET A 490 -4.58 -39.72 11.77
CA MET A 490 -3.89 -39.37 10.53
C MET A 490 -2.37 -39.33 10.68
N LYS A 491 -1.82 -39.38 11.91
CA LYS A 491 -0.37 -39.34 12.12
C LYS A 491 0.37 -40.59 11.64
N THR A 492 -0.31 -41.74 11.58
CA THR A 492 0.21 -42.98 10.99
C THR A 492 -0.21 -43.14 9.53
N SER A 493 -1.07 -42.26 9.03
CA SER A 493 -1.56 -42.35 7.65
C SER A 493 -0.52 -41.84 6.66
N PHE A 494 -0.23 -42.63 5.63
CA PHE A 494 0.67 -42.25 4.54
C PHE A 494 -0.04 -42.38 3.20
N GLY A 495 0.44 -41.66 2.18
CA GLY A 495 -0.21 -41.52 0.89
C GLY A 495 -0.19 -40.06 0.43
N GLU A 496 -0.38 -39.87 -0.86
CA GLU A 496 -0.35 -38.56 -1.51
C GLU A 496 -1.70 -38.21 -2.09
N LEU A 497 -2.24 -37.06 -1.66
CA LEU A 497 -3.44 -36.48 -2.22
C LEU A 497 -3.07 -35.58 -3.41
N ASN A 498 -3.75 -35.82 -4.51
CA ASN A 498 -3.74 -34.99 -5.70
C ASN A 498 -5.17 -34.53 -5.97
N GLY A 499 -5.35 -33.33 -6.50
CA GLY A 499 -6.68 -32.85 -6.84
C GLY A 499 -6.67 -31.66 -7.77
N ASP A 500 -7.78 -31.50 -8.48
CA ASP A 500 -8.01 -30.42 -9.43
C ASP A 500 -9.40 -29.83 -9.17
N ALA A 501 -9.51 -28.51 -9.28
CA ALA A 501 -10.80 -27.82 -9.22
C ALA A 501 -10.86 -26.67 -10.23
N ASP A 502 -11.99 -26.50 -10.90
CA ASP A 502 -12.30 -25.33 -11.71
C ASP A 502 -13.66 -24.81 -11.27
N ILE A 503 -13.65 -23.65 -10.62
CA ILE A 503 -14.82 -23.08 -9.93
C ILE A 503 -15.02 -21.65 -10.42
N SER A 504 -16.27 -21.29 -10.70
CA SER A 504 -16.67 -19.93 -11.05
C SER A 504 -17.86 -19.50 -10.20
N GLY A 505 -17.92 -18.24 -9.80
CA GLY A 505 -18.97 -17.73 -8.91
C GLY A 505 -19.18 -16.22 -9.05
N ARG A 506 -20.21 -15.70 -8.39
CA ARG A 506 -20.56 -14.28 -8.33
C ARG A 506 -20.76 -13.82 -6.89
N GLY A 507 -20.10 -12.74 -6.48
CA GLY A 507 -20.24 -12.22 -5.13
C GLY A 507 -19.03 -11.41 -4.68
N ASN A 508 -19.26 -10.43 -3.82
CA ASN A 508 -18.19 -9.52 -3.39
C ASN A 508 -17.39 -10.02 -2.18
N SER A 509 -17.54 -11.28 -1.77
CA SER A 509 -16.78 -11.90 -0.67
C SER A 509 -16.50 -13.38 -0.96
N ILE A 510 -15.59 -14.02 -0.21
CA ILE A 510 -15.30 -15.45 -0.36
C ILE A 510 -16.58 -16.28 -0.16
N ALA A 511 -17.36 -15.99 0.88
CA ALA A 511 -18.62 -16.68 1.15
C ALA A 511 -19.64 -16.50 0.02
N ALA A 512 -19.76 -15.30 -0.56
CA ALA A 512 -20.70 -15.03 -1.65
C ALA A 512 -20.27 -15.70 -2.98
N LEU A 513 -18.96 -15.69 -3.29
CA LEU A 513 -18.40 -16.38 -4.45
C LEU A 513 -18.62 -17.89 -4.39
N LEU A 514 -18.31 -18.51 -3.25
CA LEU A 514 -18.51 -19.94 -3.05
C LEU A 514 -20.00 -20.30 -2.94
N GLY A 515 -20.81 -19.43 -2.33
CA GLY A 515 -22.25 -19.61 -2.18
C GLY A 515 -23.05 -19.57 -3.49
N THR A 516 -22.46 -19.10 -4.59
CA THR A 516 -23.04 -19.09 -5.95
C THR A 516 -22.21 -19.91 -6.95
N ALA A 517 -21.24 -20.68 -6.44
CA ALA A 517 -20.24 -21.33 -7.26
C ALA A 517 -20.84 -22.41 -8.19
N ASN A 518 -20.25 -22.55 -9.36
CA ASN A 518 -20.47 -23.63 -10.32
C ASN A 518 -19.11 -24.17 -10.77
N GLY A 519 -18.99 -25.50 -10.91
CA GLY A 519 -17.73 -26.11 -11.27
C GLY A 519 -17.62 -27.59 -10.93
N ASP A 520 -16.39 -28.08 -10.91
CA ASP A 520 -16.04 -29.43 -10.48
C ASP A 520 -14.83 -29.45 -9.54
N LEU A 521 -14.82 -30.45 -8.67
CA LEU A 521 -13.71 -30.76 -7.77
C LEU A 521 -13.42 -32.25 -7.88
N LYS A 522 -12.18 -32.60 -8.22
CA LYS A 522 -11.70 -33.98 -8.32
C LYS A 522 -10.53 -34.17 -7.40
N MET A 523 -10.51 -35.28 -6.66
CA MET A 523 -9.40 -35.64 -5.79
C MET A 523 -9.09 -37.13 -5.94
N LEU A 524 -7.82 -37.46 -5.81
CA LEU A 524 -7.30 -38.81 -5.90
C LEU A 524 -6.17 -39.00 -4.89
N VAL A 525 -6.26 -40.09 -4.15
CA VAL A 525 -5.17 -40.66 -3.36
C VAL A 525 -4.87 -42.02 -3.97
N ASN A 526 -3.62 -42.26 -4.34
CA ASN A 526 -3.13 -43.58 -4.74
C ASN A 526 -2.21 -44.10 -3.63
N ASP A 527 -2.28 -45.41 -3.37
CA ASP A 527 -1.35 -46.15 -2.53
C ASP A 527 -0.99 -45.44 -1.20
N GLY A 528 -1.78 -45.73 -0.18
CA GLY A 528 -1.56 -45.19 1.17
C GLY A 528 -1.81 -46.22 2.24
N ALA A 529 -1.85 -45.77 3.49
CA ALA A 529 -2.46 -46.53 4.56
C ALA A 529 -3.13 -45.60 5.57
N ILE A 530 -4.08 -46.16 6.31
CA ILE A 530 -4.84 -45.50 7.37
C ILE A 530 -4.77 -46.34 8.64
N SER A 531 -4.86 -45.70 9.81
CA SER A 531 -4.95 -46.40 11.10
C SER A 531 -6.11 -47.43 11.07
N ARG A 532 -5.82 -48.67 11.49
CA ARG A 532 -6.85 -49.71 11.64
C ARG A 532 -7.87 -49.34 12.68
N GLY A 533 -7.47 -48.68 13.77
CA GLY A 533 -8.39 -48.10 14.74
C GLY A 533 -9.48 -47.24 14.10
N LEU A 534 -9.10 -46.34 13.19
CA LEU A 534 -10.07 -45.49 12.48
C LEU A 534 -11.02 -46.31 11.59
N MET A 535 -10.50 -47.32 10.89
CA MET A 535 -11.31 -48.21 10.04
C MET A 535 -12.27 -49.08 10.88
N GLU A 536 -11.84 -49.60 12.02
CA GLU A 536 -12.67 -50.45 12.89
C GLU A 536 -13.75 -49.62 13.61
N ILE A 537 -13.47 -48.35 13.93
CA ILE A 537 -14.47 -47.38 14.40
C ILE A 537 -15.52 -47.15 13.30
N ALA A 538 -15.08 -46.89 12.06
CA ALA A 538 -16.00 -46.69 10.93
C ALA A 538 -16.82 -47.95 10.61
N GLY A 539 -16.26 -49.15 10.80
CA GLY A 539 -16.95 -50.43 10.63
C GLY A 539 -17.80 -50.87 11.83
N LEU A 540 -17.80 -50.11 12.93
CA LEU A 540 -18.44 -50.44 14.22
C LEU A 540 -18.08 -51.84 14.73
N ASN A 541 -16.81 -52.22 14.56
CA ASN A 541 -16.31 -53.53 14.91
C ASN A 541 -15.66 -53.51 16.30
N VAL A 542 -16.52 -53.61 17.32
CA VAL A 542 -16.15 -53.45 18.73
C VAL A 542 -15.11 -54.49 19.17
N GLY A 543 -15.16 -55.72 18.63
CA GLY A 543 -14.22 -56.79 18.98
C GLY A 543 -12.78 -56.48 18.55
N ASN A 544 -12.57 -56.09 17.30
CA ASN A 544 -11.23 -55.78 16.78
C ASN A 544 -10.66 -54.47 17.33
N TYR A 545 -11.51 -53.47 17.64
CA TYR A 545 -11.08 -52.22 18.26
C TYR A 545 -10.45 -52.45 19.66
N VAL A 546 -11.06 -53.32 20.47
CA VAL A 546 -10.54 -53.69 21.81
C VAL A 546 -9.20 -54.44 21.71
N VAL A 547 -9.06 -55.34 20.72
CA VAL A 547 -7.81 -56.05 20.45
C VAL A 547 -6.71 -55.09 19.98
N GLY A 548 -7.01 -54.15 19.08
CA GLY A 548 -6.06 -53.13 18.62
C GLY A 548 -5.55 -52.24 19.76
N ARG A 549 -6.42 -51.91 20.72
CA ARG A 549 -6.05 -51.12 21.92
C ARG A 549 -5.14 -51.87 22.89
N LEU A 550 -5.19 -53.21 22.90
CA LEU A 550 -4.38 -54.06 23.78
C LEU A 550 -3.05 -54.50 23.15
N PHE A 551 -2.97 -54.63 21.83
CA PHE A 551 -1.82 -55.23 21.11
C PHE A 551 -1.14 -54.31 20.08
N GLY A 552 -1.54 -53.04 20.00
CA GLY A 552 -0.98 -52.03 19.09
C GLY A 552 -1.79 -51.85 17.81
N ASP A 553 -1.89 -50.60 17.35
CA ASP A 553 -2.61 -50.24 16.13
C ASP A 553 -1.72 -50.57 14.90
N LYS A 554 -2.28 -51.29 13.94
CA LYS A 554 -1.59 -51.65 12.69
C LYS A 554 -2.18 -50.82 11.56
N ASP A 555 -1.42 -50.54 10.52
CA ASP A 555 -1.96 -49.80 9.38
C ASP A 555 -2.84 -50.70 8.48
N VAL A 556 -3.79 -50.08 7.77
CA VAL A 556 -4.62 -50.69 6.73
C VAL A 556 -4.29 -50.04 5.41
N LYS A 557 -3.87 -50.82 4.41
CA LYS A 557 -3.51 -50.27 3.11
C LYS A 557 -4.74 -49.66 2.42
N ILE A 558 -4.60 -48.41 1.99
CA ILE A 558 -5.50 -47.73 1.04
C ILE A 558 -5.02 -48.13 -0.34
N ASN A 559 -5.86 -48.85 -1.09
CA ASN A 559 -5.59 -49.12 -2.50
C ASN A 559 -5.73 -47.82 -3.29
N CYS A 560 -6.79 -47.06 -2.99
CA CYS A 560 -7.05 -45.75 -3.57
C CYS A 560 -8.18 -45.03 -2.81
N ALA A 561 -8.24 -43.72 -2.97
CA ALA A 561 -9.44 -42.94 -2.68
C ALA A 561 -9.69 -41.98 -3.83
N ALA A 562 -10.92 -41.93 -4.35
CA ALA A 562 -11.28 -41.06 -5.46
C ALA A 562 -12.56 -40.30 -5.13
N SER A 563 -12.58 -39.02 -5.45
CA SER A 563 -13.78 -38.19 -5.34
C SER A 563 -13.96 -37.27 -6.54
N ASP A 564 -15.20 -37.13 -7.01
CA ASP A 564 -15.68 -36.20 -8.02
C ASP A 564 -16.94 -35.52 -7.50
N PHE A 565 -16.88 -34.21 -7.31
CA PHE A 565 -17.99 -33.38 -6.89
C PHE A 565 -18.39 -32.43 -8.02
N GLY A 566 -19.69 -32.41 -8.32
CA GLY A 566 -20.29 -31.35 -9.11
C GLY A 566 -20.78 -30.22 -8.23
N ILE A 567 -20.44 -28.98 -8.56
CA ILE A 567 -20.89 -27.79 -7.83
C ILE A 567 -21.90 -27.04 -8.71
N LYS A 568 -23.08 -26.78 -8.17
CA LYS A 568 -24.12 -25.96 -8.82
C LYS A 568 -24.75 -25.02 -7.81
N ASP A 569 -24.71 -23.72 -8.10
CA ASP A 569 -25.22 -22.65 -7.23
C ASP A 569 -24.80 -22.81 -5.76
N GLY A 570 -23.51 -23.08 -5.54
CA GLY A 570 -22.92 -23.28 -4.21
C GLY A 570 -23.26 -24.61 -3.52
N LEU A 571 -24.04 -25.51 -4.16
CA LEU A 571 -24.27 -26.86 -3.67
C LEU A 571 -23.29 -27.83 -4.35
N ALA A 572 -22.30 -28.32 -3.60
CA ALA A 572 -21.45 -29.42 -4.02
C ALA A 572 -22.15 -30.75 -3.75
N THR A 573 -22.26 -31.61 -4.77
CA THR A 573 -22.88 -32.94 -4.67
C THR A 573 -21.88 -34.00 -5.12
N SER A 574 -21.72 -35.05 -4.31
CA SER A 574 -20.89 -36.21 -4.63
C SER A 574 -21.46 -36.92 -5.86
N ARG A 575 -20.67 -37.01 -6.94
CA ARG A 575 -20.94 -37.90 -8.09
C ARG A 575 -20.23 -39.23 -7.92
N LEU A 576 -19.03 -39.17 -7.35
CA LEU A 576 -18.25 -40.29 -6.88
C LEU A 576 -17.54 -39.86 -5.60
N PHE A 577 -17.59 -40.66 -4.55
CA PHE A 577 -16.68 -40.52 -3.44
C PHE A 577 -16.48 -41.89 -2.79
N VAL A 578 -15.32 -42.48 -3.03
CA VAL A 578 -15.02 -43.86 -2.66
C VAL A 578 -13.64 -43.96 -2.02
N PHE A 579 -13.53 -44.75 -0.97
CA PHE A 579 -12.26 -45.22 -0.42
C PHE A 579 -12.21 -46.75 -0.55
N ASP A 580 -11.26 -47.26 -1.34
CA ASP A 580 -10.98 -48.69 -1.42
C ASP A 580 -9.76 -49.01 -0.55
N THR A 581 -9.98 -49.87 0.44
CA THR A 581 -8.94 -50.40 1.32
C THR A 581 -8.83 -51.91 1.17
N GLU A 582 -7.77 -52.48 1.74
CA GLU A 582 -7.58 -53.93 1.83
C GLU A 582 -8.78 -54.66 2.47
N ASN A 583 -9.45 -54.02 3.45
CA ASN A 583 -10.48 -54.67 4.26
C ASN A 583 -11.92 -54.28 3.91
N ALA A 584 -12.14 -53.16 3.20
CA ALA A 584 -13.45 -52.60 2.91
C ALA A 584 -13.44 -51.59 1.74
N ILE A 585 -14.59 -51.44 1.09
CA ILE A 585 -14.91 -50.32 0.20
C ILE A 585 -15.87 -49.39 0.94
N ILE A 586 -15.59 -48.10 0.98
CA ILE A 586 -16.41 -47.10 1.67
C ILE A 586 -16.97 -46.15 0.62
N TYR A 587 -18.28 -46.14 0.45
CA TYR A 587 -18.98 -45.19 -0.40
C TYR A 587 -19.51 -44.02 0.41
N ILE A 588 -19.37 -42.81 -0.12
CA ILE A 588 -19.81 -41.58 0.53
C ILE A 588 -20.73 -40.80 -0.41
N ASP A 589 -21.98 -40.66 -0.01
CA ASP A 589 -23.00 -39.94 -0.76
C ASP A 589 -23.41 -38.69 0.02
N GLY A 590 -23.72 -37.59 -0.65
CA GLY A 590 -24.24 -36.42 0.04
C GLY A 590 -23.86 -35.09 -0.59
N THR A 591 -24.03 -34.04 0.20
CA THR A 591 -23.85 -32.65 -0.24
C THR A 591 -23.06 -31.81 0.77
N ALA A 592 -22.43 -30.76 0.24
CA ALA A 592 -21.89 -29.66 1.02
C ALA A 592 -22.41 -28.35 0.42
N ASN A 593 -23.11 -27.55 1.22
CA ASN A 593 -23.72 -26.30 0.79
C ASN A 593 -22.89 -25.12 1.25
N PHE A 594 -22.20 -24.43 0.34
CA PHE A 594 -21.34 -23.28 0.66
C PHE A 594 -22.12 -22.02 1.03
N LYS A 595 -23.40 -21.90 0.64
CA LYS A 595 -24.25 -20.76 0.98
C LYS A 595 -24.70 -20.81 2.43
N THR A 596 -25.14 -21.98 2.89
CA THR A 596 -25.59 -22.22 4.27
C THR A 596 -24.50 -22.75 5.19
N GLU A 597 -23.34 -23.14 4.63
CA GLU A 597 -22.22 -23.79 5.32
C GLU A 597 -22.65 -25.06 6.07
N GLN A 598 -23.48 -25.87 5.42
CA GLN A 598 -24.00 -27.14 5.93
C GLN A 598 -23.41 -28.31 5.18
N LEU A 599 -23.03 -29.34 5.93
CA LEU A 599 -22.60 -30.64 5.45
C LEU A 599 -23.73 -31.64 5.66
N ASP A 600 -23.92 -32.56 4.71
CA ASP A 600 -24.79 -33.71 4.87
C ASP A 600 -24.24 -34.88 4.05
N LEU A 601 -23.45 -35.73 4.70
CA LEU A 601 -22.80 -36.90 4.11
C LEU A 601 -23.30 -38.17 4.78
N LYS A 602 -23.53 -39.20 3.96
CA LYS A 602 -23.83 -40.56 4.37
C LYS A 602 -22.70 -41.47 3.94
N ILE A 603 -22.20 -42.27 4.88
CA ILE A 603 -21.05 -43.14 4.70
C ILE A 603 -21.54 -44.58 4.79
N ASN A 604 -21.35 -45.34 3.71
CA ASN A 604 -21.79 -46.72 3.55
C ASN A 604 -20.57 -47.64 3.41
N PRO A 605 -20.08 -48.24 4.51
CA PRO A 605 -18.95 -49.17 4.46
C PRO A 605 -19.40 -50.59 4.06
N GLU A 606 -18.72 -51.18 3.07
CA GLU A 606 -18.89 -52.56 2.60
C GLU A 606 -17.61 -53.37 2.87
N SER A 607 -17.74 -54.51 3.54
CA SER A 607 -16.58 -55.32 3.97
C SER A 607 -16.17 -56.33 2.90
N LYS A 608 -14.87 -56.44 2.61
CA LYS A 608 -14.31 -57.42 1.64
C LYS A 608 -14.01 -58.81 2.23
N GLY A 609 -14.16 -58.98 3.55
CA GLY A 609 -13.83 -60.21 4.27
C GLY A 609 -14.84 -60.56 5.36
N PHE A 610 -14.69 -61.77 5.91
CA PHE A 610 -15.56 -62.30 6.98
C PHE A 610 -15.41 -61.49 8.27
N ARG A 611 -16.53 -61.05 8.85
CA ARG A 611 -16.54 -60.31 10.12
C ARG A 611 -17.53 -60.92 11.11
N VAL A 612 -17.03 -61.22 12.30
CA VAL A 612 -17.83 -61.61 13.47
C VAL A 612 -18.12 -60.31 14.23
N PHE A 613 -19.40 -59.96 14.44
CA PHE A 613 -19.87 -58.72 15.09
C PHE A 613 -19.86 -57.45 14.21
N SER A 614 -20.38 -57.51 12.98
CA SER A 614 -20.55 -56.31 12.14
C SER A 614 -21.96 -55.73 12.27
N LEU A 615 -22.05 -54.49 12.73
CA LEU A 615 -23.33 -53.79 12.84
C LEU A 615 -23.81 -53.18 11.52
N ARG A 616 -22.98 -53.15 10.44
CA ARG A 616 -23.27 -52.65 9.07
C ARG A 616 -24.26 -51.48 9.02
N SER A 617 -24.11 -50.49 9.88
CA SER A 617 -25.01 -49.34 9.94
C SER A 617 -24.35 -48.18 9.22
N PRO A 618 -25.07 -47.50 8.30
CA PRO A 618 -24.55 -46.31 7.68
C PRO A 618 -24.15 -45.29 8.73
N LEU A 619 -23.01 -44.63 8.53
CA LEU A 619 -22.62 -43.47 9.32
C LEU A 619 -23.11 -42.21 8.62
N TYR A 620 -23.19 -41.12 9.36
CA TYR A 620 -23.46 -39.81 8.80
C TYR A 620 -22.49 -38.78 9.34
N VAL A 621 -22.26 -37.72 8.55
CA VAL A 621 -21.60 -36.49 8.97
C VAL A 621 -22.47 -35.33 8.50
N ASN A 622 -23.13 -34.64 9.42
CA ASN A 622 -24.05 -33.55 9.09
C ASN A 622 -23.85 -32.31 9.96
N GLY A 623 -24.47 -31.20 9.58
CA GLY A 623 -24.46 -29.95 10.35
C GLY A 623 -23.46 -28.92 9.84
N PRO A 624 -23.21 -27.84 10.62
CA PRO A 624 -22.42 -26.70 10.15
C PRO A 624 -20.95 -27.05 9.91
N PHE A 625 -20.31 -26.41 8.93
CA PHE A 625 -18.87 -26.57 8.66
C PHE A 625 -17.99 -26.27 9.88
N ALA A 626 -18.39 -25.31 10.72
CA ALA A 626 -17.67 -24.97 11.95
C ALA A 626 -17.70 -26.09 13.02
N SER A 627 -18.68 -26.97 12.96
CA SER A 627 -18.92 -28.00 13.98
C SER A 627 -19.72 -29.18 13.38
N PRO A 628 -19.12 -29.98 12.49
CA PRO A 628 -19.81 -31.13 11.90
C PRO A 628 -20.08 -32.18 12.97
N ASN A 629 -21.27 -32.78 12.93
CA ASN A 629 -21.70 -33.85 13.80
C ASN A 629 -21.56 -35.19 13.07
N ALA A 630 -20.80 -36.11 13.63
CA ALA A 630 -20.63 -37.46 13.10
C ALA A 630 -21.33 -38.48 14.01
N GLY A 631 -22.04 -39.44 13.42
CA GLY A 631 -22.75 -40.46 14.19
C GLY A 631 -23.15 -41.69 13.37
N VAL A 632 -23.86 -42.60 14.03
CA VAL A 632 -24.36 -43.85 13.44
C VAL A 632 -25.87 -43.77 13.26
N GLN A 633 -26.39 -44.23 12.12
CA GLN A 633 -27.83 -44.36 11.94
C GLN A 633 -28.40 -45.44 12.87
N SER A 634 -29.25 -45.04 13.82
CA SER A 634 -29.80 -45.90 14.87
C SER A 634 -30.90 -46.86 14.38
N GLY A 635 -31.60 -46.53 13.29
CA GLY A 635 -32.71 -47.36 12.77
C GLY A 635 -32.30 -48.81 12.45
N PRO A 636 -31.30 -49.05 11.57
CA PRO A 636 -30.79 -50.38 11.28
C PRO A 636 -30.19 -51.09 12.51
N LEU A 637 -29.60 -50.34 13.44
CA LEU A 637 -29.06 -50.88 14.69
C LEU A 637 -30.17 -51.44 15.59
N LEU A 638 -31.28 -50.71 15.76
CA LEU A 638 -32.40 -51.12 16.61
C LEU A 638 -33.08 -52.38 16.05
N LEU A 639 -33.27 -52.47 14.73
CA LEU A 639 -33.83 -53.66 14.09
C LEU A 639 -32.96 -54.90 14.30
N ARG A 640 -31.64 -54.77 14.17
CA ARG A 640 -30.70 -55.88 14.38
C ARG A 640 -30.58 -56.27 15.86
N GLY A 641 -30.60 -55.30 16.76
CA GLY A 641 -30.67 -55.55 18.21
C GLY A 641 -31.93 -56.31 18.60
N ALA A 642 -33.09 -55.93 18.05
CA ALA A 642 -34.34 -56.66 18.25
C ALA A 642 -34.27 -58.09 17.70
N GLY A 643 -33.68 -58.28 16.51
CA GLY A 643 -33.45 -59.60 15.92
C GLY A 643 -32.53 -60.49 16.76
N MET A 644 -31.43 -59.93 17.31
CA MET A 644 -30.54 -60.63 18.22
C MET A 644 -31.27 -61.07 19.50
N VAL A 645 -32.11 -60.21 20.09
CA VAL A 645 -32.90 -60.53 21.28
C VAL A 645 -33.93 -61.62 20.96
N LEU A 646 -34.64 -61.51 19.84
CA LEU A 646 -35.60 -62.51 19.38
C LEU A 646 -34.96 -63.88 19.15
N LEU A 647 -33.87 -63.93 18.36
CA LEU A 647 -33.14 -65.17 18.07
C LEU A 647 -32.45 -65.74 19.32
N GLY A 648 -31.89 -64.88 20.16
CA GLY A 648 -31.29 -65.25 21.44
C GLY A 648 -32.30 -65.84 22.43
N ALA A 649 -33.51 -65.30 22.48
CA ALA A 649 -34.58 -65.78 23.35
C ALA A 649 -35.26 -67.06 22.83
N THR A 650 -35.26 -67.29 21.51
CA THR A 650 -36.00 -68.42 20.88
C THR A 650 -35.13 -69.62 20.56
N VAL A 651 -33.90 -69.42 20.09
CA VAL A 651 -33.01 -70.50 19.62
C VAL A 651 -31.78 -70.67 20.53
N GLY A 652 -31.49 -69.69 21.37
CA GLY A 652 -30.43 -69.70 22.38
C GLY A 652 -29.34 -68.65 22.13
N PRO A 653 -28.47 -68.38 23.12
CA PRO A 653 -27.54 -67.24 23.09
C PRO A 653 -26.60 -67.22 21.88
N ALA A 654 -26.16 -68.40 21.42
CA ALA A 654 -25.29 -68.54 20.26
C ALA A 654 -26.00 -68.19 18.93
N ALA A 655 -27.32 -68.40 18.83
CA ALA A 655 -28.09 -68.07 17.64
C ALA A 655 -28.34 -66.56 17.50
N GLY A 656 -28.46 -65.84 18.62
CA GLY A 656 -28.51 -64.37 18.62
C GLY A 656 -27.25 -63.74 18.00
N LEU A 657 -26.08 -64.40 18.15
CA LEU A 657 -24.81 -63.96 17.58
C LEU A 657 -24.74 -64.14 16.06
N LEU A 658 -25.48 -65.09 15.47
CA LEU A 658 -25.54 -65.30 14.03
C LEU A 658 -26.11 -64.07 13.29
N ALA A 659 -26.99 -63.29 13.93
CA ALA A 659 -27.53 -62.05 13.38
C ALA A 659 -26.47 -60.95 13.16
N LEU A 660 -25.27 -61.11 13.74
CA LEU A 660 -24.16 -60.18 13.67
C LEU A 660 -22.99 -60.72 12.80
N VAL A 661 -23.13 -61.91 12.23
CA VAL A 661 -22.13 -62.51 11.33
C VAL A 661 -22.35 -62.02 9.91
N ALA A 662 -21.28 -61.54 9.30
CA ALA A 662 -21.27 -60.91 8.00
C ALA A 662 -20.27 -61.64 7.08
N THR A 663 -20.77 -62.36 6.07
CA THR A 663 -19.95 -62.82 4.92
C THR A 663 -19.81 -61.67 3.93
N GLY A 664 -18.58 -61.43 3.47
CA GLY A 664 -18.27 -60.44 2.43
C GLY A 664 -17.92 -61.16 1.12
N ASP A 665 -18.22 -60.52 0.00
CA ASP A 665 -17.85 -61.01 -1.33
C ASP A 665 -16.43 -60.54 -1.70
N SER A 666 -15.62 -61.43 -2.28
CA SER A 666 -14.25 -61.10 -2.73
C SER A 666 -14.30 -60.27 -4.01
N THR A 667 -14.47 -58.96 -3.89
CA THR A 667 -14.47 -58.03 -5.02
C THR A 667 -13.05 -57.55 -5.36
N PRO A 668 -12.60 -57.64 -6.62
CA PRO A 668 -11.29 -57.14 -7.05
C PRO A 668 -11.20 -55.60 -6.96
N ASN A 669 -9.98 -55.05 -7.07
CA ASN A 669 -9.71 -53.61 -6.98
C ASN A 669 -10.57 -52.79 -7.96
N GLN A 670 -11.44 -51.93 -7.40
CA GLN A 670 -12.41 -51.16 -8.18
C GLN A 670 -11.81 -49.88 -8.81
N CYS A 671 -10.62 -49.46 -8.40
CA CYS A 671 -10.09 -48.17 -8.83
C CYS A 671 -9.56 -48.13 -10.26
N GLY A 672 -9.08 -49.24 -10.83
CA GLY A 672 -8.66 -49.29 -12.24
C GLY A 672 -9.79 -48.86 -13.18
N PRO A 673 -10.96 -49.54 -13.15
CA PRO A 673 -12.13 -49.19 -13.96
C PRO A 673 -12.69 -47.77 -13.68
N LEU A 674 -12.69 -47.34 -12.42
CA LEU A 674 -13.17 -46.00 -12.01
C LEU A 674 -12.26 -44.88 -12.51
N LEU A 675 -10.94 -45.07 -12.47
CA LEU A 675 -9.94 -44.14 -13.01
C LEU A 675 -10.05 -44.00 -14.54
N GLU A 676 -10.33 -45.09 -15.26
CA GLU A 676 -10.59 -45.02 -16.71
C GLU A 676 -11.85 -44.23 -17.05
N GLN A 677 -12.93 -44.38 -16.27
CA GLN A 677 -14.16 -43.61 -16.46
C GLN A 677 -13.95 -42.11 -16.19
N MET A 678 -13.21 -41.76 -15.14
CA MET A 678 -12.84 -40.38 -14.83
C MET A 678 -11.97 -39.76 -15.93
N ARG A 679 -11.01 -40.52 -16.49
CA ARG A 679 -10.18 -40.08 -17.64
C ARG A 679 -11.00 -39.90 -18.91
N ALA A 680 -12.05 -40.69 -19.11
CA ALA A 680 -12.93 -40.62 -20.27
C ALA A 680 -14.04 -39.54 -20.15
N GLY A 681 -14.06 -38.74 -19.08
CA GLY A 681 -15.06 -37.67 -18.88
C GLY A 681 -16.48 -38.17 -18.60
N LYS A 682 -16.66 -39.45 -18.26
CA LYS A 682 -17.96 -40.03 -17.90
C LYS A 682 -18.14 -39.93 -16.39
N ALA A 683 -19.35 -39.56 -15.94
CA ALA A 683 -19.72 -39.66 -14.53
C ALA A 683 -19.50 -41.12 -14.09
N PRO A 684 -18.59 -41.38 -13.13
CA PRO A 684 -18.24 -42.74 -12.78
C PRO A 684 -19.48 -43.42 -12.19
N LYS A 685 -19.93 -44.50 -12.81
CA LYS A 685 -20.99 -45.34 -12.21
C LYS A 685 -20.30 -46.36 -11.35
N THR A 686 -20.73 -46.48 -10.10
CA THR A 686 -20.30 -47.57 -9.22
C THR A 686 -20.54 -48.90 -9.93
N VAL A 687 -19.45 -49.63 -10.18
CA VAL A 687 -19.53 -50.97 -10.76
C VAL A 687 -19.93 -51.89 -9.62
N LYS A 688 -21.21 -52.27 -9.58
CA LYS A 688 -21.72 -53.26 -8.62
C LYS A 688 -21.15 -54.63 -8.91
#